data_AF-A0A3D5ZJ20-F1
#
_entry.id   AF-A0A3D5ZJ20-F1
#
_cell.length_a   1.000
_cell.length_b   1.000
_cell.length_c   1.000
_cell.angle_alpha   90.00
_cell.angle_beta   90.00
_cell.angle_gamma   90.00
#
_symmetry.space_group_name_H-M   'P 1'
#
loop_
_entity.id
_entity.type
_entity.pdbx_description
1 polymer ?
#
loop_
_entity_poly.entity_id
_entity_poly.type
_entity_poly.pdbx_seq_one_letter_code
_entity_poly.pdbx_strand_id
1 'polypeptide(L)'
;MKKRIRIVIFALLLVVCSASLCACGIFDIGNGNTAKATVVATVAEEHDKYTLYDLTADGKHVGVRIAGAFFGISARDVYVDIYYDGACWNETELATAEKETKENLQTAVNEIVLAATTVNDVCNTLLDGSGGNSPSDIWRYNNAEPGARLEINHHTYKMLSLAKQMYAETDGRFNPALFRAVDLWGFSARFTDGVYKRYTQNYDRTFDYVNNSYPLPDDKFVAAFADEDFVRFDDVTEEVDDRYFVTKSAATVTVDGVTYSRWIDLGGIAKGYVCDLIEQTLASKDLTKYYASVGDSSAVCGSDYDGEQFDLAVVNPFSPSTAACLVYVSGGGVSSSGLYNRNYTVDGKVYAHIIDGANGRPTTSGVYGVTMITGCSQAAVADCLTTALSQMTVGQITDFINGYAAQNDITVLAFVRTVDGKKQLLTNCDYLRPSKGGGNDIANALKKVDGKYVYDESATSDAEQQQNAKTVTIAVLCATLAVLIVVSVVLCVVNRRRKQNIVYKEQAAFRRADIYVYFAVATLVVLLFVACARPVGQVATTVKAVDMESGKTLFAYDIANGKWQTFGEGGITCEVVQNGQSLTVTVNRGSDGKYNTFEIVPSADGVNVAMKAAECGIHKDCIRVFGTISAGSIVCSPNMLKVIVE
;
A
#
# COMPACT_ATOMS: atom_id res chain seq x y z
N MET A 1 -43.02 39.35 -29.64
CA MET A 1 -42.95 38.44 -28.47
C MET A 1 -42.35 37.06 -28.78
N LYS A 2 -42.87 36.29 -29.76
CA LYS A 2 -42.32 34.96 -30.12
C LYS A 2 -40.83 34.93 -30.50
N LYS A 3 -40.32 35.97 -31.17
CA LYS A 3 -38.87 36.12 -31.48
C LYS A 3 -38.02 36.34 -30.22
N ARG A 4 -38.47 37.19 -29.28
CA ARG A 4 -37.75 37.49 -28.03
C ARG A 4 -37.72 36.30 -27.06
N ILE A 5 -38.80 35.52 -26.97
CA ILE A 5 -38.84 34.29 -26.15
C ILE A 5 -37.94 33.19 -26.74
N ARG A 6 -37.93 33.03 -28.07
CA ARG A 6 -36.96 32.11 -28.72
C ARG A 6 -35.53 32.54 -28.44
N ILE A 7 -35.22 33.84 -28.52
CA ILE A 7 -33.89 34.36 -28.19
C ILE A 7 -33.52 34.12 -26.73
N VAL A 8 -34.45 34.27 -25.78
CA VAL A 8 -34.20 34.00 -24.35
C VAL A 8 -34.00 32.50 -24.09
N ILE A 9 -34.81 31.62 -24.70
CA ILE A 9 -34.62 30.16 -24.59
C ILE A 9 -33.32 29.72 -25.26
N PHE A 10 -32.97 30.31 -26.42
CA PHE A 10 -31.71 30.02 -27.11
C PHE A 10 -30.50 30.56 -26.33
N ALA A 11 -30.62 31.72 -25.70
CA ALA A 11 -29.59 32.30 -24.83
C ALA A 11 -29.42 31.49 -23.54
N LEU A 12 -30.50 31.00 -22.93
CA LEU A 12 -30.44 30.08 -21.79
C LEU A 12 -29.83 28.73 -22.17
N LEU A 13 -30.19 28.17 -23.33
CA LEU A 13 -29.54 26.96 -23.87
C LEU A 13 -28.06 27.19 -24.19
N LEU A 14 -27.68 28.37 -24.70
CA LEU A 14 -26.29 28.74 -24.93
C LEU A 14 -25.51 28.94 -23.63
N VAL A 15 -26.11 29.54 -22.60
CA VAL A 15 -25.50 29.69 -21.27
C VAL A 15 -25.30 28.32 -20.62
N VAL A 16 -26.29 27.43 -20.73
CA VAL A 16 -26.20 26.04 -20.24
C VAL A 16 -25.16 25.25 -21.04
N CYS A 17 -25.13 25.37 -22.37
CA CYS A 17 -24.08 24.76 -23.19
C CYS A 17 -22.68 25.34 -22.88
N SER A 18 -22.56 26.64 -22.61
CA SER A 18 -21.29 27.27 -22.25
C SER A 18 -20.80 26.86 -20.87
N ALA A 19 -21.71 26.67 -19.90
CA ALA A 19 -21.37 26.14 -18.58
C ALA A 19 -20.93 24.66 -18.65
N SER A 20 -21.58 23.87 -19.51
CA SER A 20 -21.16 22.48 -19.80
C SER A 20 -19.85 22.39 -20.57
N LEU A 21 -19.52 23.38 -21.41
CA LEU A 21 -18.24 23.44 -22.13
C LEU A 21 -17.10 23.95 -21.23
N CYS A 22 -17.37 24.85 -20.29
CA CYS A 22 -16.39 25.28 -19.29
C CYS A 22 -16.06 24.18 -18.27
N ALA A 23 -17.02 23.31 -17.90
CA ALA A 23 -16.76 22.15 -17.04
C ALA A 23 -15.97 21.02 -17.74
N CYS A 24 -15.90 21.05 -19.08
CA CYS A 24 -15.05 20.16 -19.88
C CYS A 24 -13.69 20.78 -20.23
N GLY A 25 -13.43 22.03 -19.84
CA GLY A 25 -12.17 22.73 -20.03
C GLY A 25 -11.21 22.49 -18.86
N ILE A 26 -10.85 21.23 -18.60
CA ILE A 26 -9.73 20.89 -17.73
C ILE A 26 -8.48 20.87 -18.61
N PHE A 27 -7.67 21.91 -18.42
CA PHE A 27 -6.23 21.98 -18.64
C PHE A 27 -5.72 21.31 -19.92
N ASP A 28 -5.45 22.16 -20.92
CA ASP A 28 -4.26 22.04 -21.73
C ASP A 28 -3.04 22.01 -20.78
N ILE A 29 -2.73 20.82 -20.26
CA ILE A 29 -1.44 20.56 -19.65
C ILE A 29 -0.51 20.58 -20.84
N GLY A 30 0.14 21.73 -21.02
CA GLY A 30 1.09 21.96 -22.08
C GLY A 30 1.94 20.71 -22.27
N ASN A 31 1.89 20.19 -23.49
CA ASN A 31 2.68 19.06 -23.94
C ASN A 31 4.14 19.55 -24.09
N GLY A 32 4.72 19.97 -22.97
CA GLY A 32 6.11 20.37 -22.80
C GLY A 32 6.86 19.22 -22.15
N ASN A 33 6.87 18.07 -22.82
CA ASN A 33 7.92 17.08 -22.65
C ASN A 33 7.97 16.32 -23.97
N THR A 34 8.91 16.75 -24.82
CA THR A 34 9.47 15.89 -25.87
C THR A 34 9.75 14.54 -25.21
N ALA A 35 8.99 13.51 -25.58
CA ALA A 35 9.36 12.15 -25.22
C ALA A 35 10.82 11.97 -25.65
N LYS A 36 11.73 11.73 -24.69
CA LYS A 36 13.10 11.35 -25.02
C LYS A 36 12.97 10.18 -26.00
N ALA A 37 13.61 10.32 -27.16
CA ALA A 37 13.51 9.34 -28.24
C ALA A 37 13.80 7.95 -27.66
N THR A 38 13.07 6.93 -28.12
CA THR A 38 13.31 5.54 -27.72
C THR A 38 14.80 5.23 -27.91
N VAL A 39 15.52 5.06 -26.80
CA VAL A 39 16.92 4.64 -26.76
C VAL A 39 16.98 3.28 -27.46
N VAL A 40 17.55 3.25 -28.67
CA VAL A 40 17.81 1.99 -29.36
C VAL A 40 19.13 1.47 -28.80
N ALA A 41 19.05 0.79 -27.66
CA ALA A 41 20.21 0.12 -27.08
C ALA A 41 20.60 -1.07 -27.98
N THR A 42 21.72 -0.97 -28.69
CA THR A 42 22.30 -2.09 -29.44
C THR A 42 23.49 -2.66 -28.69
N VAL A 43 23.56 -3.99 -28.55
CA VAL A 43 24.73 -4.67 -27.98
C VAL A 43 25.94 -4.34 -28.84
N ALA A 44 26.93 -3.67 -28.25
CA ALA A 44 28.18 -3.31 -28.88
C ALA A 44 29.22 -4.43 -28.71
N GLU A 45 29.36 -4.96 -27.49
CA GLU A 45 30.32 -6.01 -27.15
C GLU A 45 29.84 -6.83 -25.93
N GLU A 46 30.17 -8.11 -25.89
CA GLU A 46 29.89 -9.01 -24.76
C GLU A 46 31.20 -9.42 -24.08
N HIS A 47 31.25 -9.25 -22.76
CA HIS A 47 32.34 -9.72 -21.90
C HIS A 47 31.81 -10.77 -20.92
N ASP A 48 32.70 -11.52 -20.27
CA ASP A 48 32.34 -12.60 -19.34
C ASP A 48 31.45 -12.14 -18.16
N LYS A 49 31.58 -10.88 -17.72
CA LYS A 49 30.89 -10.32 -16.55
C LYS A 49 29.92 -9.17 -16.84
N TYR A 50 29.95 -8.61 -18.05
CA TYR A 50 29.17 -7.44 -18.41
C TYR A 50 28.95 -7.35 -19.93
N THR A 51 27.91 -6.62 -20.31
CA THR A 51 27.61 -6.33 -21.71
C THR A 51 27.66 -4.82 -21.94
N LEU A 52 28.23 -4.42 -23.07
CA LEU A 52 28.31 -3.04 -23.51
C LEU A 52 27.20 -2.75 -24.51
N TYR A 53 26.52 -1.61 -24.32
CA TYR A 53 25.44 -1.15 -25.19
C TYR A 53 25.69 0.27 -25.66
N ASP A 54 25.49 0.52 -26.94
CA ASP A 54 25.36 1.88 -27.46
C ASP A 54 23.93 2.37 -27.18
N LEU A 55 23.78 3.35 -26.28
CA LEU A 55 22.48 3.90 -25.89
C LEU A 55 21.95 4.92 -26.91
N THR A 56 22.87 5.56 -27.62
CA THR A 56 22.56 6.56 -28.63
C THR A 56 23.24 6.20 -29.94
N ALA A 57 22.58 6.53 -31.06
CA ALA A 57 23.10 6.25 -32.40
C ALA A 57 24.40 7.00 -32.74
N ASP A 58 24.81 7.96 -31.92
CA ASP A 58 26.08 8.69 -32.06
C ASP A 58 27.27 8.02 -31.36
N GLY A 59 27.05 6.90 -30.67
CA GLY A 59 28.09 6.10 -30.01
C GLY A 59 28.78 6.80 -28.83
N LYS A 60 28.23 7.91 -28.35
CA LYS A 60 28.82 8.72 -27.26
C LYS A 60 28.30 8.35 -25.88
N HIS A 61 27.14 7.71 -25.79
CA HIS A 61 26.59 7.22 -24.54
C HIS A 61 26.64 5.70 -24.54
N VAL A 62 27.50 5.16 -23.69
CA VAL A 62 27.64 3.71 -23.54
C VAL A 62 27.06 3.29 -22.20
N GLY A 63 26.16 2.31 -22.25
CA GLY A 63 25.66 1.60 -21.09
C GLY A 63 26.52 0.37 -20.82
N VAL A 64 27.04 0.24 -19.62
CA VAL A 64 27.66 -1.00 -19.15
C VAL A 64 26.67 -1.72 -18.28
N ARG A 65 26.19 -2.87 -18.74
CA ARG A 65 25.26 -3.70 -17.99
C ARG A 65 25.98 -4.83 -17.30
N ILE A 66 25.87 -4.88 -15.99
CA ILE A 66 26.14 -6.08 -15.21
C ILE A 66 24.80 -6.79 -15.06
N ALA A 67 24.73 -8.05 -15.47
CA ALA A 67 23.57 -8.92 -15.27
C ALA A 67 24.03 -10.22 -14.62
N GLY A 68 23.40 -10.60 -13.51
CA GLY A 68 23.73 -11.83 -12.80
C GLY A 68 22.67 -12.22 -11.77
N ALA A 69 22.64 -13.50 -11.40
CA ALA A 69 21.69 -13.99 -10.41
C ALA A 69 22.09 -13.58 -8.98
N PHE A 70 21.14 -13.03 -8.23
CA PHE A 70 21.29 -12.69 -6.82
C PHE A 70 20.13 -13.27 -6.00
N PHE A 71 20.42 -13.71 -4.77
CA PHE A 71 19.59 -14.63 -3.98
C PHE A 71 19.30 -15.90 -4.77
N GLY A 72 20.23 -16.87 -4.66
CA GLY A 72 20.40 -18.12 -5.43
C GLY A 72 19.24 -19.12 -5.55
N ILE A 73 18.00 -18.64 -5.57
CA ILE A 73 16.78 -19.43 -5.70
C ILE A 73 15.64 -18.62 -6.33
N SER A 74 15.69 -17.29 -6.26
CA SER A 74 14.70 -16.43 -6.93
C SER A 74 15.10 -16.06 -8.36
N ALA A 75 16.33 -16.40 -8.79
CA ALA A 75 16.91 -15.98 -10.06
C ALA A 75 16.61 -14.49 -10.35
N ARG A 76 16.71 -13.66 -9.29
CA ARG A 76 16.41 -12.25 -9.39
C ARG A 76 17.70 -11.58 -9.78
N ASP A 77 17.63 -10.89 -10.89
CA ASP A 77 18.79 -10.33 -11.51
C ASP A 77 19.26 -9.10 -10.73
N VAL A 78 20.58 -8.99 -10.53
CA VAL A 78 21.24 -7.71 -10.32
C VAL A 78 21.44 -7.11 -11.70
N TYR A 79 20.88 -5.93 -11.90
CA TYR A 79 21.10 -5.12 -13.08
C TYR A 79 21.83 -3.86 -12.66
N VAL A 80 22.97 -3.56 -13.26
CA VAL A 80 23.67 -2.29 -13.07
C VAL A 80 23.95 -1.72 -14.44
N ASP A 81 23.34 -0.59 -14.76
CA ASP A 81 23.62 0.22 -15.93
C ASP A 81 24.46 1.42 -15.51
N ILE A 82 25.68 1.52 -16.03
CA ILE A 82 26.58 2.66 -15.84
C ILE A 82 26.65 3.43 -17.15
N TYR A 83 26.47 4.75 -17.09
CA TYR A 83 26.46 5.63 -18.26
C TYR A 83 27.72 6.49 -18.29
N TYR A 84 28.32 6.62 -19.47
CA TYR A 84 29.50 7.46 -19.69
C TYR A 84 29.39 8.23 -21.00
N ASP A 85 29.92 9.46 -21.00
CA ASP A 85 29.99 10.34 -22.17
C ASP A 85 31.39 10.23 -22.80
N GLY A 86 31.52 9.46 -23.89
CA GLY A 86 32.77 9.36 -24.66
C GLY A 86 32.91 8.07 -25.46
N ALA A 87 33.81 8.07 -26.44
CA ALA A 87 34.02 6.95 -27.37
C ALA A 87 34.89 5.85 -26.73
N CYS A 88 34.48 5.33 -25.57
CA CYS A 88 35.31 4.54 -24.65
C CYS A 88 35.75 3.15 -25.13
N TRP A 89 35.30 2.69 -26.30
CA TRP A 89 35.56 1.32 -26.78
C TRP A 89 36.34 1.23 -28.09
N ASN A 90 36.66 2.36 -28.73
CA ASN A 90 37.49 2.35 -29.94
C ASN A 90 38.98 2.43 -29.55
N GLU A 91 39.61 1.27 -29.36
CA GLU A 91 40.93 1.13 -28.71
C GLU A 91 42.07 1.96 -29.35
N THR A 92 41.93 2.36 -30.61
CA THR A 92 42.97 3.07 -31.35
C THR A 92 43.08 4.57 -31.06
N GLU A 93 42.08 5.20 -30.40
CA GLU A 93 42.00 6.67 -30.33
C GLU A 93 41.68 7.26 -28.93
N LEU A 94 41.72 6.47 -27.85
CA LEU A 94 41.36 6.96 -26.51
C LEU A 94 42.37 7.96 -25.93
N ALA A 95 41.86 9.11 -25.48
CA ALA A 95 42.60 10.05 -24.64
C ALA A 95 42.93 9.43 -23.26
N THR A 96 43.91 9.99 -22.54
CA THR A 96 44.34 9.47 -21.22
C THR A 96 43.19 9.37 -20.21
N ALA A 97 42.33 10.38 -20.15
CA ALA A 97 41.16 10.38 -19.25
C ALA A 97 40.14 9.29 -19.61
N GLU A 98 39.99 8.96 -20.89
CA GLU A 98 39.07 7.91 -21.35
C GLU A 98 39.61 6.50 -21.01
N LYS A 99 40.93 6.33 -21.02
CA LYS A 99 41.59 5.08 -20.57
C LYS A 99 41.41 4.87 -19.06
N GLU A 100 41.64 5.92 -18.27
CA GLU A 100 41.42 5.89 -16.81
C GLU A 100 39.96 5.56 -16.48
N THR A 101 39.02 6.15 -17.20
CA THR A 101 37.58 5.84 -17.01
C THR A 101 37.26 4.39 -17.35
N LYS A 102 37.82 3.86 -18.45
CA LYS A 102 37.67 2.44 -18.82
C LYS A 102 38.20 1.52 -17.72
N GLU A 103 39.38 1.81 -17.17
CA GLU A 103 39.98 1.04 -16.06
C GLU A 103 39.14 1.13 -14.78
N ASN A 104 38.65 2.31 -14.43
CA ASN A 104 37.76 2.55 -13.30
C ASN A 104 36.47 1.75 -13.44
N LEU A 105 35.88 1.73 -14.63
CA LEU A 105 34.67 0.99 -14.94
C LEU A 105 34.88 -0.53 -14.84
N GLN A 106 35.96 -1.06 -15.42
CA GLN A 106 36.29 -2.49 -15.32
C GLN A 106 36.53 -2.91 -13.87
N THR A 107 37.20 -2.06 -13.10
CA THR A 107 37.43 -2.29 -11.67
C THR A 107 36.11 -2.27 -10.89
N ALA A 108 35.26 -1.28 -11.14
CA ALA A 108 33.93 -1.17 -10.51
C ALA A 108 33.06 -2.40 -10.82
N VAL A 109 33.03 -2.86 -12.07
CA VAL A 109 32.29 -4.09 -12.46
C VAL A 109 32.77 -5.29 -11.65
N ASN A 110 34.08 -5.49 -11.53
CA ASN A 110 34.64 -6.61 -10.78
C ASN A 110 34.31 -6.53 -9.29
N GLU A 111 34.42 -5.34 -8.68
CA GLU A 111 34.10 -5.10 -7.28
C GLU A 111 32.61 -5.30 -6.99
N ILE A 112 31.72 -4.81 -7.86
CA ILE A 112 30.26 -4.99 -7.76
C ILE A 112 29.89 -6.47 -7.84
N VAL A 113 30.38 -7.19 -8.85
CA VAL A 113 30.09 -8.63 -9.02
C VAL A 113 30.60 -9.42 -7.82
N LEU A 114 31.80 -9.11 -7.33
CA LEU A 114 32.37 -9.77 -6.16
C LEU A 114 31.54 -9.50 -4.90
N ALA A 115 31.16 -8.24 -4.66
CA ALA A 115 30.34 -7.84 -3.53
C ALA A 115 28.97 -8.53 -3.55
N ALA A 116 28.25 -8.47 -4.68
CA ALA A 116 26.95 -9.10 -4.84
C ALA A 116 27.03 -10.62 -4.66
N THR A 117 28.04 -11.28 -5.24
CA THR A 117 28.23 -12.73 -5.09
C THR A 117 28.55 -13.10 -3.64
N THR A 118 29.44 -12.33 -2.99
CA THR A 118 29.82 -12.57 -1.58
C THR A 118 28.60 -12.43 -0.67
N VAL A 119 27.80 -11.37 -0.83
CA VAL A 119 26.58 -11.17 -0.02
C VAL A 119 25.57 -12.30 -0.27
N ASN A 120 25.38 -12.71 -1.53
CA ASN A 120 24.51 -13.84 -1.85
C ASN A 120 24.95 -15.13 -1.14
N ASP A 121 26.24 -15.42 -1.16
CA ASP A 121 26.79 -16.66 -0.62
C ASP A 121 26.69 -16.69 0.91
N VAL A 122 26.94 -15.58 1.60
CA VAL A 122 26.86 -15.54 3.07
C VAL A 122 25.42 -15.48 3.60
N CYS A 123 24.49 -14.91 2.85
CA CYS A 123 23.08 -14.74 3.26
C CYS A 123 22.18 -15.96 3.02
N ASN A 124 22.60 -16.92 2.18
CA ASN A 124 21.72 -18.01 1.77
C ASN A 124 21.32 -18.89 2.97
N THR A 125 20.03 -18.92 3.33
CA THR A 125 19.53 -19.65 4.53
C THR A 125 19.71 -21.17 4.46
N LEU A 126 19.89 -21.74 3.26
CA LEU A 126 19.89 -23.17 3.00
C LEU A 126 21.19 -23.70 2.36
N LEU A 127 22.21 -22.87 2.16
CA LEU A 127 23.50 -23.28 1.61
C LEU A 127 24.33 -24.01 2.68
N ASP A 128 24.24 -25.33 2.70
CA ASP A 128 24.87 -26.24 3.67
C ASP A 128 26.31 -26.64 3.33
N GLY A 129 26.84 -26.14 2.21
CA GLY A 129 28.16 -26.52 1.69
C GLY A 129 28.21 -27.87 0.97
N SER A 130 27.06 -28.52 0.74
CA SER A 130 27.01 -29.66 -0.16
C SER A 130 27.41 -29.25 -1.59
N GLY A 131 27.99 -30.19 -2.34
CA GLY A 131 28.45 -29.92 -3.71
C GLY A 131 29.81 -29.21 -3.82
N GLY A 132 30.57 -29.08 -2.72
CA GLY A 132 31.94 -28.54 -2.73
C GLY A 132 32.05 -27.05 -2.41
N ASN A 133 30.93 -26.40 -2.10
CA ASN A 133 30.89 -25.00 -1.65
C ASN A 133 31.11 -24.90 -0.12
N SER A 134 31.49 -23.72 0.36
CA SER A 134 31.45 -23.46 1.80
C SER A 134 30.00 -23.19 2.25
N PRO A 135 29.59 -23.64 3.44
CA PRO A 135 28.29 -23.28 3.98
C PRO A 135 28.21 -21.77 4.24
N SER A 136 27.06 -21.17 4.00
CA SER A 136 26.83 -19.74 4.25
C SER A 136 26.89 -19.41 5.74
N ASP A 137 27.13 -18.14 6.08
CA ASP A 137 27.10 -17.68 7.46
C ASP A 137 25.72 -17.85 8.08
N ILE A 138 24.65 -17.53 7.34
CA ILE A 138 23.27 -17.66 7.84
C ILE A 138 22.88 -19.13 8.03
N TRP A 139 23.30 -20.03 7.15
CA TRP A 139 23.08 -21.46 7.37
C TRP A 139 23.84 -21.96 8.60
N ARG A 140 25.12 -21.58 8.75
CA ARG A 140 25.95 -21.94 9.92
C ARG A 140 25.31 -21.44 11.20
N TYR A 141 24.85 -20.20 11.21
CA TYR A 141 24.10 -19.62 12.33
C TYR A 141 22.83 -20.41 12.62
N ASN A 142 21.99 -20.66 11.62
CA ASN A 142 20.71 -21.35 11.79
C ASN A 142 20.88 -22.78 12.32
N ASN A 143 21.97 -23.46 11.97
CA ASN A 143 22.26 -24.84 12.40
C ASN A 143 23.20 -24.97 13.60
N ALA A 144 23.74 -23.87 14.12
CA ALA A 144 24.55 -23.91 15.34
C ALA A 144 23.70 -24.15 16.60
N GLU A 145 24.34 -24.69 17.65
CA GLU A 145 23.72 -24.85 18.96
C GLU A 145 23.29 -23.50 19.56
N PRO A 146 22.19 -23.43 20.33
CA PRO A 146 21.79 -22.21 21.01
C PRO A 146 22.92 -21.68 21.93
N GLY A 147 23.20 -20.38 21.85
CA GLY A 147 24.32 -19.75 22.58
C GLY A 147 25.70 -19.88 21.91
N ALA A 148 25.81 -20.57 20.76
CA ALA A 148 27.08 -20.70 20.06
C ALA A 148 27.58 -19.35 19.51
N ARG A 149 28.88 -19.10 19.65
CA ARG A 149 29.60 -17.98 19.05
C ARG A 149 30.24 -18.42 17.74
N LEU A 150 29.96 -17.70 16.66
CA LEU A 150 30.41 -18.03 15.31
C LEU A 150 31.17 -16.86 14.71
N GLU A 151 32.28 -17.16 14.04
CA GLU A 151 32.96 -16.20 13.16
C GLU A 151 32.23 -16.11 11.82
N ILE A 152 31.97 -14.89 11.38
CA ILE A 152 31.18 -14.55 10.20
C ILE A 152 31.92 -13.52 9.33
N ASN A 153 31.49 -13.40 8.08
CA ASN A 153 31.99 -12.40 7.16
C ASN A 153 31.61 -10.97 7.61
N HIS A 154 32.45 -9.99 7.24
CA HIS A 154 32.21 -8.57 7.49
C HIS A 154 30.83 -8.10 7.01
N HIS A 155 30.40 -8.52 5.82
CA HIS A 155 29.09 -8.15 5.26
C HIS A 155 27.94 -8.70 6.11
N THR A 156 28.03 -9.96 6.55
CA THR A 156 27.07 -10.57 7.47
C THR A 156 26.98 -9.76 8.77
N TYR A 157 28.13 -9.36 9.33
CA TYR A 157 28.18 -8.55 10.54
C TYR A 157 27.53 -7.17 10.36
N LYS A 158 27.80 -6.47 9.24
CA LYS A 158 27.18 -5.18 8.93
C LYS A 158 25.67 -5.30 8.80
N MET A 159 25.18 -6.31 8.08
CA MET A 159 23.74 -6.55 7.93
C MET A 159 23.08 -6.91 9.27
N LEU A 160 23.68 -7.76 10.09
CA LEU A 160 23.12 -8.10 11.41
C LEU A 160 23.10 -6.89 12.35
N SER A 161 24.13 -6.04 12.30
CA SER A 161 24.20 -4.82 13.10
C SER A 161 23.11 -3.82 12.70
N LEU A 162 22.91 -3.62 11.40
CA LEU A 162 21.81 -2.79 10.89
C LEU A 162 20.45 -3.42 11.21
N ALA A 163 20.29 -4.74 11.05
CA ALA A 163 19.06 -5.43 11.39
C ALA A 163 18.69 -5.26 12.87
N LYS A 164 19.68 -5.25 13.77
CA LYS A 164 19.46 -5.01 15.21
C LYS A 164 19.01 -3.58 15.49
N GLN A 165 19.61 -2.61 14.80
CA GLN A 165 19.18 -1.21 14.87
C GLN A 165 17.74 -1.07 14.37
N MET A 166 17.42 -1.61 13.19
CA MET A 166 16.09 -1.54 12.59
C MET A 166 15.04 -2.28 13.42
N TYR A 167 15.39 -3.41 14.03
CA TYR A 167 14.51 -4.10 14.98
C TYR A 167 14.12 -3.20 16.16
N ALA A 168 15.08 -2.47 16.74
CA ALA A 168 14.80 -1.55 17.83
C ALA A 168 13.99 -0.32 17.38
N GLU A 169 14.38 0.30 16.26
CA GLU A 169 13.75 1.53 15.76
C GLU A 169 12.32 1.33 15.23
N THR A 170 12.01 0.11 14.78
CA THR A 170 10.68 -0.25 14.28
C THR A 170 9.81 -0.94 15.33
N ASP A 171 10.29 -1.01 16.58
CA ASP A 171 9.58 -1.67 17.69
C ASP A 171 9.22 -3.12 17.34
N GLY A 172 10.25 -3.84 16.86
CA GLY A 172 10.19 -5.25 16.48
C GLY A 172 9.48 -5.58 15.16
N ARG A 173 8.95 -4.59 14.43
CA ARG A 173 8.22 -4.83 13.17
C ARG A 173 9.14 -5.33 12.04
N PHE A 174 10.32 -4.75 11.90
CA PHE A 174 11.38 -5.39 11.12
C PHE A 174 12.07 -6.42 12.01
N ASN A 175 11.92 -7.71 11.70
CA ASN A 175 12.50 -8.76 12.52
C ASN A 175 13.09 -9.90 11.65
N PRO A 176 14.42 -10.03 11.59
CA PRO A 176 15.05 -11.11 10.82
C PRO A 176 14.82 -12.49 11.44
N ALA A 177 14.40 -12.59 12.70
CA ALA A 177 14.20 -13.84 13.43
C ALA A 177 12.85 -14.53 13.17
N LEU A 178 12.10 -14.07 12.15
CA LEU A 178 10.80 -14.62 11.78
C LEU A 178 10.88 -15.79 10.79
N PHE A 179 12.08 -16.31 10.47
CA PHE A 179 12.24 -17.36 9.47
C PHE A 179 11.30 -18.57 9.71
N ARG A 180 11.15 -19.01 10.96
CA ARG A 180 10.28 -20.16 11.29
C ARG A 180 8.81 -19.89 10.95
N ALA A 181 8.32 -18.68 11.19
CA ALA A 181 6.98 -18.30 10.81
C ALA A 181 6.87 -18.17 9.27
N VAL A 182 7.84 -17.54 8.60
CA VAL A 182 7.89 -17.44 7.14
C VAL A 182 7.89 -18.83 6.47
N ASP A 183 8.66 -19.77 7.01
CA ASP A 183 8.73 -21.16 6.56
C ASP A 183 7.43 -21.91 6.84
N LEU A 184 6.85 -21.77 8.05
CA LEU A 184 5.55 -22.36 8.39
C LEU A 184 4.48 -21.96 7.38
N TRP A 185 4.44 -20.69 6.97
CA TRP A 185 3.48 -20.17 5.99
C TRP A 185 3.78 -20.52 4.54
N GLY A 186 4.90 -21.19 4.26
CA GLY A 186 5.24 -21.70 2.92
C GLY A 186 5.96 -20.68 2.05
N PHE A 187 6.53 -19.63 2.64
CA PHE A 187 7.17 -18.54 1.92
C PHE A 187 8.69 -18.58 1.94
N SER A 188 9.32 -19.49 2.68
CA SER A 188 10.78 -19.59 2.71
C SER A 188 11.36 -20.16 1.40
N ALA A 189 12.68 -20.06 1.29
CA ALA A 189 13.50 -20.71 0.28
C ALA A 189 13.21 -22.23 0.09
N ARG A 190 12.79 -22.95 1.14
CA ARG A 190 12.55 -24.41 1.06
C ARG A 190 11.42 -24.79 0.11
N PHE A 191 10.51 -23.85 -0.14
CA PHE A 191 9.33 -24.05 -0.98
C PHE A 191 9.57 -23.64 -2.44
N THR A 192 10.82 -23.41 -2.82
CA THR A 192 11.19 -23.17 -4.21
C THR A 192 11.44 -24.51 -4.90
N ASP A 193 10.66 -24.78 -5.95
CA ASP A 193 10.64 -26.07 -6.62
C ASP A 193 12.01 -26.46 -7.20
N GLY A 194 12.39 -27.72 -7.00
CA GLY A 194 13.59 -28.32 -7.60
C GLY A 194 14.92 -27.99 -6.91
N VAL A 195 14.94 -27.12 -5.89
CA VAL A 195 16.20 -26.69 -5.25
C VAL A 195 16.44 -27.34 -3.89
N TYR A 196 15.41 -27.45 -3.04
CA TYR A 196 15.57 -27.95 -1.66
C TYR A 196 14.56 -29.03 -1.30
N LYS A 197 14.85 -29.76 -0.21
CA LYS A 197 13.93 -30.75 0.36
C LYS A 197 12.76 -30.03 1.05
N ARG A 198 11.65 -29.93 0.32
CA ARG A 198 10.42 -29.21 0.72
C ARG A 198 9.72 -29.76 1.97
N TYR A 199 9.82 -31.07 2.22
CA TYR A 199 9.07 -31.76 3.28
C TYR A 199 10.01 -32.44 4.29
N THR A 200 10.54 -31.67 5.25
CA THR A 200 11.50 -32.13 6.26
C THR A 200 11.15 -31.71 7.69
N GLN A 201 10.11 -30.90 7.88
CA GLN A 201 9.69 -30.36 9.17
C GLN A 201 8.34 -30.95 9.59
N ASN A 202 8.11 -31.15 10.89
CA ASN A 202 6.84 -31.71 11.39
C ASN A 202 5.63 -30.81 11.14
N TYR A 203 5.85 -29.51 10.91
CA TYR A 203 4.80 -28.55 10.57
C TYR A 203 4.56 -28.43 9.06
N ASP A 204 5.22 -29.24 8.24
CA ASP A 204 5.10 -29.16 6.79
C ASP A 204 3.70 -29.53 6.30
N ARG A 205 3.25 -28.79 5.29
CA ARG A 205 1.91 -28.87 4.71
C ARG A 205 2.04 -29.23 3.23
N THR A 206 1.27 -30.20 2.77
CA THR A 206 1.22 -30.55 1.35
C THR A 206 0.64 -29.39 0.54
N PHE A 207 1.33 -29.00 -0.52
CA PHE A 207 0.85 -27.97 -1.42
C PHE A 207 -0.36 -28.43 -2.23
N ASP A 208 -1.38 -27.59 -2.29
CA ASP A 208 -2.56 -27.79 -3.12
C ASP A 208 -2.31 -27.17 -4.49
N TYR A 209 -1.88 -27.99 -5.45
CA TYR A 209 -1.65 -27.59 -6.84
C TYR A 209 -2.92 -27.19 -7.59
N VAL A 210 -4.11 -27.63 -7.13
CA VAL A 210 -5.39 -27.29 -7.78
C VAL A 210 -5.74 -25.84 -7.48
N ASN A 211 -5.58 -25.44 -6.21
CA ASN A 211 -5.91 -24.10 -5.75
C ASN A 211 -4.69 -23.16 -5.69
N ASN A 212 -3.50 -23.65 -6.09
CA ASN A 212 -2.22 -22.94 -6.00
C ASN A 212 -1.99 -22.33 -4.60
N SER A 213 -2.19 -23.13 -3.55
CA SER A 213 -2.20 -22.67 -2.16
C SER A 213 -1.69 -23.73 -1.18
N TYR A 214 -1.63 -23.36 0.11
CA TYR A 214 -1.44 -24.32 1.20
C TYR A 214 -2.66 -24.33 2.11
N PRO A 215 -3.04 -25.49 2.70
CA PRO A 215 -3.99 -25.52 3.80
C PRO A 215 -3.46 -24.66 4.95
N LEU A 216 -4.30 -24.02 5.76
CA LEU A 216 -3.83 -23.16 6.85
C LEU A 216 -2.96 -23.93 7.87
N PRO A 217 -1.93 -23.29 8.45
CA PRO A 217 -1.09 -23.93 9.46
C PRO A 217 -1.87 -24.18 10.76
N ASP A 218 -1.49 -25.23 11.48
CA ASP A 218 -2.03 -25.52 12.81
C ASP A 218 -1.63 -24.41 13.78
N ASP A 219 -2.61 -23.91 14.54
CA ASP A 219 -2.48 -22.76 15.43
C ASP A 219 -1.40 -22.95 16.50
N LYS A 220 -1.11 -24.19 16.90
CA LYS A 220 -0.03 -24.46 17.86
C LYS A 220 1.35 -24.06 17.34
N PHE A 221 1.62 -24.27 16.05
CA PHE A 221 2.89 -23.85 15.44
C PHE A 221 2.89 -22.35 15.20
N VAL A 222 1.75 -21.76 14.83
CA VAL A 222 1.61 -20.31 14.70
C VAL A 222 1.91 -19.62 16.03
N ALA A 223 1.29 -20.07 17.12
CA ALA A 223 1.52 -19.54 18.46
C ALA A 223 2.98 -19.73 18.91
N ALA A 224 3.55 -20.92 18.70
CA ALA A 224 4.93 -21.20 19.07
C ALA A 224 5.96 -20.34 18.30
N PHE A 225 5.71 -20.07 17.02
CA PHE A 225 6.60 -19.24 16.19
C PHE A 225 6.24 -17.75 16.22
N ALA A 226 5.26 -17.35 17.04
CA ALA A 226 4.90 -15.97 17.35
C ALA A 226 5.24 -15.59 18.80
N ASP A 227 5.72 -16.55 19.61
CA ASP A 227 6.07 -16.31 21.00
C ASP A 227 7.14 -15.22 21.10
N GLU A 228 6.89 -14.21 21.93
CA GLU A 228 7.71 -12.99 22.01
C GLU A 228 9.17 -13.30 22.36
N ASP A 229 9.40 -14.23 23.30
CA ASP A 229 10.75 -14.65 23.68
C ASP A 229 11.41 -15.47 22.57
N PHE A 230 10.63 -16.25 21.82
CA PHE A 230 11.13 -17.02 20.70
C PHE A 230 11.51 -16.16 19.49
N VAL A 231 10.77 -15.09 19.19
CA VAL A 231 11.03 -14.23 18.02
C VAL A 231 11.87 -12.99 18.34
N ARG A 232 12.18 -12.71 19.61
CA ARG A 232 13.01 -11.57 19.99
C ARG A 232 14.36 -11.60 19.27
N PHE A 233 14.75 -10.48 18.66
CA PHE A 233 16.04 -10.35 18.00
C PHE A 233 17.08 -9.71 18.93
N ASP A 234 17.68 -10.53 19.79
CA ASP A 234 18.65 -10.13 20.82
C ASP A 234 20.08 -10.61 20.56
N ASP A 235 20.39 -10.99 19.32
CA ASP A 235 21.72 -11.45 18.92
C ASP A 235 22.82 -10.43 19.23
N VAL A 236 23.97 -10.95 19.65
CA VAL A 236 25.14 -10.16 19.97
C VAL A 236 26.13 -10.28 18.83
N THR A 237 26.40 -9.15 18.17
CA THR A 237 27.47 -9.02 17.18
C THR A 237 28.70 -8.37 17.82
N GLU A 238 29.88 -8.87 17.50
CA GLU A 238 31.16 -8.41 18.05
C GLU A 238 32.20 -8.28 16.94
N GLU A 239 33.06 -7.27 17.05
CA GLU A 239 34.25 -7.09 16.24
C GLU A 239 35.48 -7.12 17.16
N VAL A 240 36.42 -8.03 16.88
CA VAL A 240 37.62 -8.25 17.68
C VAL A 240 38.79 -8.47 16.72
N ASP A 241 39.79 -7.58 16.75
CA ASP A 241 41.01 -7.67 15.92
C ASP A 241 40.70 -7.91 14.43
N ASP A 242 39.84 -7.08 13.83
CA ASP A 242 39.35 -7.18 12.44
C ASP A 242 38.62 -8.49 12.07
N ARG A 243 38.17 -9.24 13.08
CA ARG A 243 37.34 -10.45 12.92
C ARG A 243 35.96 -10.22 13.49
N TYR A 244 34.95 -10.75 12.80
CA TYR A 244 33.55 -10.47 13.10
C TYR A 244 32.85 -11.71 13.60
N PHE A 245 32.04 -11.54 14.64
CA PHE A 245 31.38 -12.64 15.31
C PHE A 245 29.91 -12.35 15.57
N VAL A 246 29.12 -13.41 15.63
CA VAL A 246 27.74 -13.39 16.13
C VAL A 246 27.56 -14.51 17.16
N THR A 247 26.88 -14.19 18.25
CA THR A 247 26.45 -15.18 19.24
C THR A 247 24.96 -15.46 19.04
N LYS A 248 24.63 -16.72 18.74
CA LYS A 248 23.26 -17.18 18.52
C LYS A 248 22.44 -17.09 19.79
N SER A 249 21.22 -16.55 19.70
CA SER A 249 20.28 -16.55 20.81
C SER A 249 19.99 -17.96 21.34
N ALA A 250 19.79 -18.06 22.65
CA ALA A 250 19.42 -19.31 23.32
C ALA A 250 17.93 -19.68 23.14
N ALA A 251 17.16 -18.85 22.43
CA ALA A 251 15.72 -19.02 22.24
C ALA A 251 15.34 -20.32 21.53
N THR A 252 14.47 -21.10 22.18
CA THR A 252 13.93 -22.37 21.67
C THR A 252 12.46 -22.51 22.04
N VAL A 253 11.72 -23.27 21.23
CA VAL A 253 10.31 -23.61 21.51
C VAL A 253 10.06 -25.09 21.21
N THR A 254 9.25 -25.75 22.02
CA THR A 254 8.92 -27.18 21.84
C THR A 254 7.46 -27.35 21.45
N VAL A 255 7.21 -28.00 20.32
CA VAL A 255 5.87 -28.36 19.84
C VAL A 255 5.87 -29.83 19.46
N ASP A 256 4.88 -30.59 19.92
CA ASP A 256 4.75 -32.04 19.68
C ASP A 256 6.03 -32.84 20.02
N GLY A 257 6.75 -32.44 21.08
CA GLY A 257 7.99 -33.10 21.51
C GLY A 257 9.22 -32.82 20.64
N VAL A 258 9.12 -31.92 19.65
CA VAL A 258 10.26 -31.44 18.87
C VAL A 258 10.63 -30.03 19.30
N THR A 259 11.90 -29.84 19.64
CA THR A 259 12.45 -28.54 19.99
C THR A 259 13.01 -27.85 18.74
N TYR A 260 12.48 -26.67 18.47
CA TYR A 260 12.93 -25.78 17.40
C TYR A 260 13.80 -24.69 17.99
N SER A 261 14.98 -24.50 17.42
CA SER A 261 15.76 -23.29 17.64
C SER A 261 15.33 -22.19 16.66
N ARG A 262 15.45 -20.95 17.12
CA ARG A 262 15.17 -19.76 16.31
C ARG A 262 16.15 -19.67 15.15
N TRP A 263 15.62 -19.35 13.98
CA TRP A 263 16.36 -19.15 12.74
C TRP A 263 16.17 -17.70 12.27
N ILE A 264 17.17 -17.18 11.56
CA ILE A 264 17.15 -15.84 10.99
C ILE A 264 17.17 -15.88 9.46
N ASP A 265 16.66 -14.81 8.86
CA ASP A 265 16.66 -14.51 7.44
C ASP A 265 17.07 -13.04 7.21
N LEU A 266 17.92 -12.79 6.21
CA LEU A 266 18.36 -11.45 5.80
C LEU A 266 17.71 -11.00 4.47
N GLY A 267 16.66 -11.67 4.02
CA GLY A 267 15.96 -11.35 2.78
C GLY A 267 15.34 -9.96 2.71
N GLY A 268 15.04 -9.33 3.85
CA GLY A 268 14.49 -7.95 3.94
C GLY A 268 15.54 -6.84 4.15
N ILE A 269 16.83 -7.15 3.97
CA ILE A 269 17.94 -6.18 4.14
C ILE A 269 19.01 -6.35 3.06
N ALA A 270 19.28 -7.59 2.65
CA ALA A 270 20.44 -7.91 1.83
C ALA A 270 20.39 -7.31 0.42
N LYS A 271 19.20 -7.08 -0.17
CA LYS A 271 19.08 -6.45 -1.49
C LYS A 271 19.44 -4.97 -1.41
N GLY A 272 18.83 -4.26 -0.45
CA GLY A 272 19.19 -2.87 -0.19
C GLY A 272 20.67 -2.72 0.20
N TYR A 273 21.24 -3.66 0.95
CA TYR A 273 22.67 -3.64 1.28
C TYR A 273 23.58 -3.77 0.06
N VAL A 274 23.23 -4.61 -0.91
CA VAL A 274 23.99 -4.68 -2.18
C VAL A 274 23.83 -3.40 -2.99
N CYS A 275 22.65 -2.78 -3.00
CA CYS A 275 22.47 -1.45 -3.60
C CYS A 275 23.43 -0.42 -2.96
N ASP A 276 23.55 -0.41 -1.62
CA ASP A 276 24.47 0.49 -0.92
C ASP A 276 25.94 0.22 -1.30
N LEU A 277 26.34 -1.05 -1.44
CA LEU A 277 27.69 -1.40 -1.89
C LEU A 277 27.96 -0.98 -3.34
N ILE A 278 26.97 -1.11 -4.23
CA ILE A 278 27.08 -0.66 -5.62
C ILE A 278 27.30 0.85 -5.66
N GLU A 279 26.45 1.62 -4.96
CA GLU A 279 26.56 3.07 -4.90
C GLU A 279 27.90 3.52 -4.32
N GLN A 280 28.37 2.91 -3.23
CA GLN A 280 29.69 3.21 -2.65
C GLN A 280 30.84 2.89 -3.62
N THR A 281 30.74 1.77 -4.34
CA THR A 281 31.75 1.35 -5.32
C THR A 281 31.83 2.36 -6.47
N LEU A 282 30.68 2.73 -7.04
CA LEU A 282 30.61 3.69 -8.15
C LEU A 282 31.07 5.08 -7.72
N ALA A 283 30.65 5.55 -6.54
CA ALA A 283 31.09 6.82 -5.98
C ALA A 283 32.61 6.87 -5.77
N SER A 284 33.24 5.76 -5.34
CA SER A 284 34.70 5.69 -5.15
C SER A 284 35.51 5.80 -6.45
N LYS A 285 34.85 5.67 -7.60
CA LYS A 285 35.42 5.72 -8.95
C LYS A 285 34.93 6.93 -9.76
N ASP A 286 34.29 7.90 -9.09
CA ASP A 286 33.68 9.09 -9.68
C ASP A 286 32.64 8.78 -10.79
N LEU A 287 32.01 7.61 -10.72
CA LEU A 287 30.95 7.18 -11.65
C LEU A 287 29.58 7.61 -11.11
N THR A 288 29.07 8.73 -11.61
CA THR A 288 27.88 9.40 -11.07
C THR A 288 26.61 9.18 -11.90
N LYS A 289 26.72 8.71 -13.13
CA LYS A 289 25.57 8.39 -13.99
C LYS A 289 25.32 6.87 -14.00
N TYR A 290 24.31 6.42 -13.27
CA TYR A 290 23.99 4.99 -13.20
C TYR A 290 22.57 4.73 -12.72
N TYR A 291 22.07 3.54 -13.06
CA TYR A 291 20.89 2.93 -12.46
C TYR A 291 21.24 1.49 -12.10
N ALA A 292 21.04 1.10 -10.84
CA ALA A 292 21.20 -0.26 -10.39
C ALA A 292 19.93 -0.77 -9.73
N SER A 293 19.51 -1.99 -10.06
CA SER A 293 18.40 -2.71 -9.46
C SER A 293 18.89 -4.05 -8.94
N VAL A 294 18.61 -4.35 -7.68
CA VAL A 294 18.93 -5.62 -7.04
C VAL A 294 17.63 -6.36 -6.80
N GLY A 295 17.34 -7.29 -7.71
CA GLY A 295 16.05 -7.96 -7.78
C GLY A 295 14.91 -7.02 -8.19
N ASP A 296 13.73 -7.22 -7.59
CA ASP A 296 12.46 -6.56 -7.96
C ASP A 296 12.01 -5.48 -6.95
N SER A 297 12.83 -5.19 -5.95
CA SER A 297 12.40 -4.48 -4.74
C SER A 297 13.40 -3.45 -4.21
N SER A 298 14.65 -3.43 -4.68
CA SER A 298 15.64 -2.43 -4.27
C SER A 298 16.41 -1.91 -5.48
N ALA A 299 16.63 -0.60 -5.52
CA ALA A 299 17.40 0.07 -6.55
C ALA A 299 18.19 1.25 -5.97
N VAL A 300 19.24 1.66 -6.67
CA VAL A 300 19.95 2.93 -6.45
C VAL A 300 20.17 3.60 -7.79
N CYS A 301 20.17 4.92 -7.79
CA CYS A 301 20.40 5.69 -9.00
C CYS A 301 21.25 6.92 -8.72
N GLY A 302 22.15 7.23 -9.65
CA GLY A 302 22.81 8.53 -9.71
C GLY A 302 21.99 9.50 -10.56
N SER A 303 22.62 10.19 -11.50
CA SER A 303 21.92 10.89 -12.59
C SER A 303 21.70 9.98 -13.80
N ASP A 304 20.75 10.34 -14.66
CA ASP A 304 20.53 9.64 -15.93
C ASP A 304 21.67 9.91 -16.93
N TYR A 305 21.57 9.33 -18.13
CA TYR A 305 22.59 9.48 -19.16
C TYR A 305 22.79 10.93 -19.63
N ASP A 306 21.77 11.79 -19.53
CA ASP A 306 21.85 13.23 -19.85
C ASP A 306 22.37 14.05 -18.65
N GLY A 307 22.57 13.44 -17.49
CA GLY A 307 22.92 14.12 -16.23
C GLY A 307 21.71 14.67 -15.47
N GLU A 308 20.50 14.24 -15.84
CA GLU A 308 19.23 14.66 -15.25
C GLU A 308 18.69 13.61 -14.25
N GLN A 309 17.47 13.80 -13.76
CA GLN A 309 16.81 12.86 -12.84
C GLN A 309 16.19 11.67 -13.58
N PHE A 310 16.10 10.51 -12.94
CA PHE A 310 15.34 9.38 -13.47
C PHE A 310 13.83 9.54 -13.25
N ASP A 311 13.04 9.20 -14.27
CA ASP A 311 11.60 8.97 -14.17
C ASP A 311 11.35 7.49 -13.80
N LEU A 312 11.15 7.21 -12.50
CA LEU A 312 10.90 5.84 -12.03
C LEU A 312 9.40 5.58 -11.87
N ALA A 313 8.94 4.44 -12.39
CA ALA A 313 7.55 4.01 -12.26
C ALA A 313 7.33 3.23 -10.96
N VAL A 314 6.41 3.70 -10.13
CA VAL A 314 5.99 3.00 -8.92
C VAL A 314 4.84 2.06 -9.27
N VAL A 315 5.02 0.76 -9.02
CA VAL A 315 4.02 -0.28 -9.32
C VAL A 315 2.72 0.01 -8.56
N ASN A 316 1.58 -0.21 -9.21
CA ASN A 316 0.28 -0.18 -8.56
C ASN A 316 0.04 -1.52 -7.83
N PRO A 317 0.05 -1.57 -6.49
CA PRO A 317 -0.08 -2.83 -5.78
C PRO A 317 -1.50 -3.43 -5.86
N PHE A 318 -2.49 -2.65 -6.31
CA PHE A 318 -3.85 -3.12 -6.57
C PHE A 318 -4.04 -3.63 -8.00
N SER A 319 -3.10 -3.34 -8.91
CA SER A 319 -3.07 -3.80 -10.30
C SER A 319 -1.62 -3.85 -10.80
N PRO A 320 -0.85 -4.89 -10.43
CA PRO A 320 0.62 -4.92 -10.59
C PRO A 320 1.15 -4.83 -12.02
N SER A 321 0.28 -4.95 -13.04
CA SER A 321 0.61 -4.73 -14.45
C SER A 321 0.65 -3.25 -14.85
N THR A 322 0.38 -2.33 -13.92
CA THR A 322 0.30 -0.88 -14.16
C THR A 322 1.14 -0.11 -13.16
N ALA A 323 1.54 1.11 -13.51
CA ALA A 323 2.14 2.06 -12.56
C ALA A 323 1.05 2.85 -11.83
N ALA A 324 1.19 3.06 -10.52
CA ALA A 324 0.33 3.97 -9.78
C ALA A 324 0.73 5.43 -10.02
N CYS A 325 2.02 5.71 -10.11
CA CYS A 325 2.57 7.05 -10.35
C CYS A 325 4.00 6.95 -10.88
N LEU A 326 4.55 8.09 -11.31
CA LEU A 326 5.97 8.27 -11.59
C LEU A 326 6.59 9.18 -10.53
N VAL A 327 7.83 8.89 -10.15
CA VAL A 327 8.63 9.68 -9.19
C VAL A 327 9.98 10.06 -9.80
N TYR A 328 10.45 11.25 -9.46
CA TYR A 328 11.79 11.71 -9.81
C TYR A 328 12.81 11.30 -8.76
N VAL A 329 13.91 10.70 -9.21
CA VAL A 329 15.04 10.36 -8.33
C VAL A 329 16.35 10.77 -8.98
N SER A 330 17.18 11.49 -8.24
CA SER A 330 18.47 12.04 -8.70
C SER A 330 19.53 11.86 -7.63
N GLY A 331 20.03 10.64 -7.50
CA GLY A 331 20.83 10.22 -6.34
C GLY A 331 19.99 9.48 -5.29
N GLY A 332 20.52 8.37 -4.77
CA GLY A 332 19.97 7.68 -3.61
C GLY A 332 19.30 6.34 -3.90
N GLY A 333 18.69 5.81 -2.84
CA GLY A 333 18.07 4.49 -2.82
C GLY A 333 16.56 4.54 -3.04
N VAL A 334 16.03 3.49 -3.66
CA VAL A 334 14.60 3.21 -3.75
C VAL A 334 14.37 1.78 -3.30
N SER A 335 13.50 1.57 -2.33
CA SER A 335 13.06 0.23 -1.94
C SER A 335 11.54 0.13 -1.97
N SER A 336 11.02 -1.06 -2.28
CA SER A 336 9.60 -1.36 -2.33
C SER A 336 9.28 -2.74 -1.75
N SER A 337 8.33 -2.76 -0.81
CA SER A 337 7.70 -3.98 -0.29
C SER A 337 6.24 -4.04 -0.73
N GLY A 338 5.77 -5.21 -1.18
CA GLY A 338 4.41 -5.35 -1.69
C GLY A 338 3.82 -6.74 -1.47
N LEU A 339 2.52 -6.79 -1.15
CA LEU A 339 1.81 -8.04 -0.89
C LEU A 339 1.38 -8.77 -2.18
N TYR A 340 1.50 -8.10 -3.33
CA TYR A 340 1.12 -8.65 -4.64
C TYR A 340 2.09 -9.71 -5.18
N ASN A 341 3.29 -9.78 -4.60
CA ASN A 341 4.28 -10.83 -4.88
C ASN A 341 4.28 -11.86 -3.75
N ARG A 342 4.57 -13.13 -4.08
CA ARG A 342 4.68 -14.25 -3.10
C ARG A 342 3.50 -14.29 -2.13
N ASN A 343 2.33 -14.57 -2.68
CA ASN A 343 1.08 -14.75 -1.93
C ASN A 343 0.32 -15.97 -2.47
N TYR A 344 -0.66 -16.42 -1.70
CA TYR A 344 -1.69 -17.38 -2.14
C TYR A 344 -3.03 -17.02 -1.51
N THR A 345 -4.11 -17.58 -2.06
CA THR A 345 -5.48 -17.33 -1.57
C THR A 345 -6.06 -18.61 -0.99
N VAL A 346 -6.63 -18.51 0.21
CA VAL A 346 -7.41 -19.59 0.86
C VAL A 346 -8.74 -19.01 1.28
N ASP A 347 -9.84 -19.64 0.87
CA ASP A 347 -11.22 -19.21 1.19
C ASP A 347 -11.49 -17.72 0.90
N GLY A 348 -10.95 -17.22 -0.22
CA GLY A 348 -11.11 -15.81 -0.65
C GLY A 348 -10.23 -14.81 0.12
N LYS A 349 -9.42 -15.25 1.09
CA LYS A 349 -8.46 -14.41 1.81
C LYS A 349 -7.05 -14.60 1.26
N VAL A 350 -6.38 -13.48 0.98
CA VAL A 350 -4.99 -13.45 0.51
C VAL A 350 -4.04 -13.54 1.70
N TYR A 351 -3.05 -14.42 1.59
CA TYR A 351 -1.94 -14.57 2.54
C TYR A 351 -0.64 -14.28 1.80
N ALA A 352 0.11 -13.29 2.27
CA ALA A 352 1.37 -12.85 1.66
C ALA A 352 2.57 -13.12 2.55
N HIS A 353 3.77 -13.02 1.98
CA HIS A 353 5.03 -13.40 2.62
C HIS A 353 5.51 -12.51 3.77
N ILE A 354 4.93 -11.32 3.97
CA ILE A 354 5.27 -10.45 5.10
C ILE A 354 4.48 -10.93 6.32
N ILE A 355 5.19 -11.47 7.31
CA ILE A 355 4.62 -12.00 8.55
C ILE A 355 4.68 -10.96 9.65
N ASP A 356 3.56 -10.79 10.35
CA ASP A 356 3.48 -10.02 11.58
C ASP A 356 4.05 -10.83 12.75
N GLY A 357 5.17 -10.37 13.28
CA GLY A 357 5.88 -11.03 14.38
C GLY A 357 5.05 -11.16 15.66
N ALA A 358 4.07 -10.28 15.89
CA ALA A 358 3.27 -10.29 17.11
C ALA A 358 2.22 -11.41 17.14
N ASN A 359 1.85 -11.96 15.99
CA ASN A 359 0.85 -13.03 15.90
C ASN A 359 1.27 -14.21 15.02
N GLY A 360 2.44 -14.13 14.37
CA GLY A 360 3.01 -15.16 13.51
C GLY A 360 2.20 -15.42 12.25
N ARG A 361 1.34 -14.49 11.81
CA ARG A 361 0.49 -14.61 10.61
C ARG A 361 0.87 -13.56 9.56
N PRO A 362 0.58 -13.79 8.27
CA PRO A 362 0.66 -12.77 7.24
C PRO A 362 -0.05 -11.48 7.66
N THR A 363 0.59 -10.34 7.37
CA THR A 363 0.08 -9.01 7.74
C THR A 363 -1.34 -8.78 7.24
N THR A 364 -2.15 -8.13 8.08
CA THR A 364 -3.53 -7.72 7.77
C THR A 364 -3.76 -6.23 7.99
N SER A 365 -2.68 -5.44 7.98
CA SER A 365 -2.67 -4.00 8.23
C SER A 365 -3.53 -3.18 7.26
N GLY A 366 -3.86 -3.74 6.09
CA GLY A 366 -4.48 -3.03 4.98
C GLY A 366 -3.47 -2.30 4.09
N VAL A 367 -2.17 -2.39 4.37
CA VAL A 367 -1.10 -1.87 3.52
C VAL A 367 -0.78 -2.89 2.42
N TYR A 368 -0.96 -2.51 1.17
CA TYR A 368 -0.76 -3.40 0.00
C TYR A 368 0.61 -3.22 -0.65
N GLY A 369 1.23 -2.05 -0.47
CA GLY A 369 2.58 -1.79 -0.90
C GLY A 369 3.15 -0.54 -0.25
N VAL A 370 4.46 -0.52 -0.06
CA VAL A 370 5.21 0.62 0.45
C VAL A 370 6.42 0.81 -0.44
N THR A 371 6.61 2.01 -0.98
CA THR A 371 7.82 2.43 -1.67
C THR A 371 8.47 3.56 -0.88
N MET A 372 9.77 3.48 -0.67
CA MET A 372 10.56 4.51 0.01
C MET A 372 11.69 4.98 -0.90
N ILE A 373 11.92 6.29 -0.91
CA ILE A 373 13.03 6.93 -1.62
C ILE A 373 13.88 7.59 -0.54
N THR A 374 15.17 7.29 -0.53
CA THR A 374 16.14 7.74 0.46
C THR A 374 17.32 8.41 -0.21
N GLY A 375 18.11 9.16 0.56
CA GLY A 375 19.40 9.64 0.09
C GLY A 375 20.41 8.51 -0.15
N CYS A 376 21.62 8.87 -0.60
CA CYS A 376 22.70 7.90 -0.86
C CYS A 376 23.07 7.07 0.37
N SER A 377 23.41 5.80 0.14
CA SER A 377 23.85 4.78 1.08
C SER A 377 22.83 4.44 2.17
N GLN A 378 21.54 4.49 1.81
CA GLN A 378 20.42 4.17 2.70
C GLN A 378 19.40 3.19 2.07
N ALA A 379 19.79 2.43 1.06
CA ALA A 379 18.92 1.44 0.43
C ALA A 379 18.64 0.25 1.38
N ALA A 380 19.62 -0.20 2.18
CA ALA A 380 19.39 -1.26 3.18
C ALA A 380 18.41 -0.83 4.27
N VAL A 381 18.48 0.44 4.71
CA VAL A 381 17.55 1.05 5.66
C VAL A 381 16.15 1.09 5.06
N ALA A 382 16.02 1.51 3.79
CA ALA A 382 14.74 1.53 3.09
C ALA A 382 14.13 0.11 2.94
N ASP A 383 14.94 -0.91 2.66
CA ASP A 383 14.52 -2.32 2.55
C ASP A 383 13.90 -2.83 3.87
N CYS A 384 14.56 -2.51 4.99
CA CYS A 384 14.07 -2.85 6.32
C CYS A 384 12.76 -2.10 6.64
N LEU A 385 12.73 -0.79 6.39
CA LEU A 385 11.61 0.08 6.75
C LEU A 385 10.36 -0.22 5.92
N THR A 386 10.48 -0.51 4.62
CA THR A 386 9.30 -0.87 3.79
C THR A 386 8.64 -2.15 4.29
N THR A 387 9.44 -3.13 4.76
CA THR A 387 8.95 -4.35 5.40
C THR A 387 8.22 -4.04 6.71
N ALA A 388 8.76 -3.17 7.55
CA ALA A 388 8.14 -2.77 8.82
C ALA A 388 6.84 -1.97 8.62
N LEU A 389 6.83 -0.99 7.71
CA LEU A 389 5.67 -0.15 7.40
C LEU A 389 4.51 -0.95 6.83
N SER A 390 4.78 -2.07 6.16
CA SER A 390 3.76 -3.00 5.66
C SER A 390 2.91 -3.63 6.78
N GLN A 391 3.34 -3.53 8.04
CA GLN A 391 2.64 -4.04 9.22
C GLN A 391 2.02 -2.91 10.08
N MET A 392 2.22 -1.65 9.70
CA MET A 392 1.75 -0.49 10.45
C MET A 392 0.33 -0.09 10.07
N THR A 393 -0.36 0.56 11.01
CA THR A 393 -1.64 1.23 10.76
C THR A 393 -1.44 2.55 10.02
N VAL A 394 -2.51 3.09 9.42
CA VAL A 394 -2.51 4.42 8.78
C VAL A 394 -1.99 5.52 9.71
N GLY A 395 -2.40 5.51 10.98
CA GLY A 395 -1.93 6.47 11.98
C GLY A 395 -0.43 6.36 12.22
N GLN A 396 0.08 5.15 12.43
CA GLN A 396 1.52 4.89 12.62
C GLN A 396 2.36 5.29 11.41
N ILE A 397 1.87 5.05 10.18
CA ILE A 397 2.55 5.49 8.95
C ILE A 397 2.56 7.03 8.87
N THR A 398 1.45 7.68 9.23
CA THR A 398 1.36 9.15 9.26
C THR A 398 2.33 9.75 10.28
N ASP A 399 2.44 9.15 11.47
CA ASP A 399 3.39 9.56 12.50
C ASP A 399 4.84 9.32 12.07
N PHE A 400 5.10 8.18 11.43
CA PHE A 400 6.41 7.87 10.85
C PHE A 400 6.82 8.93 9.81
N ILE A 401 5.91 9.31 8.92
CA ILE A 401 6.12 10.34 7.91
C ILE A 401 6.46 11.69 8.56
N ASN A 402 5.70 12.09 9.58
CA ASN A 402 5.92 13.37 10.28
C ASN A 402 7.16 13.38 11.18
N GLY A 403 7.61 12.21 11.64
CA GLY A 403 8.72 12.05 12.57
C GLY A 403 9.98 11.56 11.86
N TYR A 404 10.17 10.23 11.87
CA TYR A 404 11.40 9.60 11.39
C TYR A 404 11.72 9.93 9.93
N ALA A 405 10.72 9.88 9.04
CA ALA A 405 10.95 10.14 7.61
C ALA A 405 11.37 11.59 7.36
N ALA A 406 10.70 12.55 8.01
CA ALA A 406 11.06 13.97 7.91
C ALA A 406 12.45 14.28 8.49
N GLN A 407 12.87 13.58 9.55
CA GLN A 407 14.20 13.77 10.17
C GLN A 407 15.34 13.19 9.33
N ASN A 408 15.07 12.17 8.52
CA ASN A 408 16.05 11.46 7.73
C ASN A 408 15.94 11.72 6.22
N ASP A 409 15.15 12.73 5.82
CA ASP A 409 14.90 13.09 4.42
C ASP A 409 14.43 11.91 3.55
N ILE A 410 13.45 11.18 4.07
CA ILE A 410 12.89 9.99 3.42
C ILE A 410 11.53 10.33 2.83
N THR A 411 11.36 10.02 1.54
CA THR A 411 10.06 10.06 0.88
C THR A 411 9.38 8.70 0.98
N VAL A 412 8.11 8.69 1.39
CA VAL A 412 7.31 7.48 1.62
C VAL A 412 6.09 7.50 0.71
N LEU A 413 5.79 6.38 0.07
CA LEU A 413 4.57 6.12 -0.68
C LEU A 413 3.97 4.82 -0.15
N ALA A 414 3.00 4.90 0.76
CA ALA A 414 2.32 3.74 1.30
C ALA A 414 0.89 3.61 0.73
N PHE A 415 0.64 2.53 0.00
CA PHE A 415 -0.64 2.22 -0.60
C PHE A 415 -1.48 1.38 0.35
N VAL A 416 -2.63 1.91 0.75
CA VAL A 416 -3.51 1.29 1.73
C VAL A 416 -4.89 1.03 1.14
N ARG A 417 -5.54 -0.04 1.57
CA ARG A 417 -6.95 -0.28 1.36
C ARG A 417 -7.67 -0.15 2.69
N THR A 418 -8.61 0.77 2.76
CA THR A 418 -9.46 0.99 3.92
C THR A 418 -10.49 -0.13 4.08
N VAL A 419 -11.14 -0.20 5.24
CA VAL A 419 -12.16 -1.22 5.55
C VAL A 419 -13.37 -1.12 4.61
N ASP A 420 -13.73 0.07 4.15
CA ASP A 420 -14.79 0.31 3.15
C ASP A 420 -14.33 0.02 1.69
N GLY A 421 -13.09 -0.42 1.52
CA GLY A 421 -12.54 -0.88 0.25
C GLY A 421 -11.91 0.20 -0.63
N LYS A 422 -11.86 1.47 -0.18
CA LYS A 422 -11.19 2.55 -0.91
C LYS A 422 -9.69 2.30 -0.99
N LYS A 423 -9.09 2.72 -2.10
CA LYS A 423 -7.65 2.68 -2.33
C LYS A 423 -7.10 4.06 -2.03
N GLN A 424 -6.11 4.13 -1.15
CA GLN A 424 -5.51 5.38 -0.73
C GLN A 424 -3.99 5.30 -0.79
N LEU A 425 -3.37 6.46 -0.98
CA LEU A 425 -1.93 6.67 -0.92
C LEU A 425 -1.64 7.60 0.26
N LEU A 426 -0.77 7.14 1.17
CA LEU A 426 -0.19 7.94 2.23
C LEU A 426 1.22 8.34 1.80
N THR A 427 1.45 9.64 1.59
CA THR A 427 2.74 10.10 1.07
C THR A 427 3.09 11.52 1.49
N ASN A 428 4.38 11.76 1.70
CA ASN A 428 5.01 13.09 1.78
C ASN A 428 5.68 13.51 0.46
N CYS A 429 5.49 12.73 -0.62
CA CYS A 429 5.98 13.11 -1.94
C CYS A 429 5.11 14.24 -2.50
N ASP A 430 5.65 15.46 -2.49
CA ASP A 430 4.97 16.64 -3.01
C ASP A 430 5.02 16.69 -4.58
N TYR A 431 5.67 15.73 -5.23
CA TYR A 431 5.92 15.71 -6.68
C TYR A 431 5.53 14.36 -7.34
N LEU A 432 4.28 13.93 -7.16
CA LEU A 432 3.77 12.75 -7.86
C LEU A 432 3.30 13.09 -9.27
N ARG A 433 3.79 12.35 -10.28
CA ARG A 433 3.25 12.44 -11.64
C ARG A 433 2.23 11.33 -11.91
N PRO A 434 1.07 11.66 -12.51
CA PRO A 434 0.09 10.66 -12.93
C PRO A 434 0.69 9.70 -13.96
N SER A 435 0.40 8.41 -13.81
CA SER A 435 0.73 7.43 -14.85
C SER A 435 -0.38 7.37 -15.89
N LYS A 436 -0.05 7.02 -17.14
CA LYS A 436 -1.06 6.74 -18.17
C LYS A 436 -1.66 5.35 -17.92
N GLY A 437 -2.82 5.30 -17.27
CA GLY A 437 -3.64 4.08 -17.18
C GLY A 437 -3.59 3.32 -15.85
N GLY A 438 -2.93 3.86 -14.81
CA GLY A 438 -3.00 3.31 -13.45
C GLY A 438 -2.97 4.42 -12.39
N GLY A 439 -3.60 4.17 -11.23
CA GLY A 439 -3.54 5.06 -10.06
C GLY A 439 -4.64 6.12 -9.95
N ASN A 440 -5.40 6.42 -11.01
CA ASN A 440 -6.48 7.43 -10.99
C ASN A 440 -7.63 7.09 -10.01
N ASP A 441 -7.72 5.83 -9.58
CA ASP A 441 -8.66 5.31 -8.60
C ASP A 441 -8.07 5.23 -7.17
N ILE A 442 -6.88 5.79 -6.96
CA ILE A 442 -6.18 5.87 -5.67
C ILE A 442 -6.22 7.32 -5.18
N ALA A 443 -6.79 7.56 -4.00
CA ALA A 443 -6.86 8.89 -3.42
C ALA A 443 -5.60 9.21 -2.60
N ASN A 444 -4.96 10.37 -2.82
CA ASN A 444 -3.96 10.86 -1.87
C ASN A 444 -4.68 11.28 -0.57
N ALA A 445 -4.40 10.56 0.51
CA ALA A 445 -5.13 10.68 1.76
C ALA A 445 -4.35 11.41 2.85
N LEU A 446 -3.19 12.00 2.53
CA LEU A 446 -2.50 12.92 3.45
C LEU A 446 -2.61 14.37 2.96
N LYS A 447 -2.95 15.26 3.89
CA LYS A 447 -2.99 16.71 3.67
C LYS A 447 -2.03 17.41 4.62
N LYS A 448 -1.33 18.41 4.13
CA LYS A 448 -0.42 19.21 4.95
C LYS A 448 -1.22 20.31 5.68
N VAL A 449 -1.27 20.24 7.01
CA VAL A 449 -1.91 21.22 7.91
C VAL A 449 -0.85 21.67 8.91
N ASP A 450 -0.59 22.98 8.97
CA ASP A 450 0.43 23.58 9.86
C ASP A 450 1.80 22.89 9.79
N GLY A 451 2.21 22.50 8.58
CA GLY A 451 3.50 21.85 8.32
C GLY A 451 3.56 20.35 8.63
N LYS A 452 2.48 19.74 9.12
CA LYS A 452 2.38 18.30 9.37
C LYS A 452 1.37 17.64 8.44
N TYR A 453 1.63 16.39 8.06
CA TYR A 453 0.68 15.58 7.33
C TYR A 453 -0.41 15.04 8.26
N VAL A 454 -1.66 15.20 7.86
CA VAL A 454 -2.86 14.72 8.56
C VAL A 454 -3.62 13.80 7.63
N TYR A 455 -4.06 12.66 8.16
CA TYR A 455 -4.85 11.69 7.41
C TYR A 455 -6.28 12.19 7.17
N ASP A 456 -6.71 12.14 5.91
CA ASP A 456 -8.06 12.42 5.46
C ASP A 456 -8.72 11.14 4.94
N GLU A 457 -9.49 10.48 5.81
CA GLU A 457 -10.26 9.28 5.47
C GLU A 457 -11.31 9.53 4.36
N SER A 458 -11.75 10.79 4.20
CA SER A 458 -12.72 11.20 3.19
C SER A 458 -12.10 11.52 1.83
N ALA A 459 -10.77 11.38 1.69
CA ALA A 459 -10.08 11.63 0.43
C ALA A 459 -10.69 10.79 -0.71
N THR A 460 -10.98 11.48 -1.82
CA THR A 460 -11.56 10.87 -3.03
C THR A 460 -10.57 10.91 -4.17
N SER A 461 -10.57 9.86 -4.97
CA SER A 461 -9.67 9.72 -6.12
C SER A 461 -10.09 10.63 -7.29
N ASP A 462 -9.19 10.89 -8.23
CA ASP A 462 -9.51 11.69 -9.42
C ASP A 462 -10.66 11.08 -10.24
N ALA A 463 -10.70 9.74 -10.33
CA ALA A 463 -11.79 9.02 -10.97
C ALA A 463 -13.14 9.24 -10.24
N GLU A 464 -13.15 9.19 -8.91
CA GLU A 464 -14.34 9.47 -8.11
C GLU A 464 -14.79 10.92 -8.26
N GLN A 465 -13.85 11.88 -8.20
CA GLN A 465 -14.15 13.29 -8.40
C GLN A 465 -14.74 13.55 -9.79
N GLN A 466 -14.15 12.96 -10.84
CA GLN A 466 -14.66 13.10 -12.21
C GLN A 466 -16.04 12.45 -12.37
N GLN A 467 -16.28 11.30 -11.74
CA GLN A 467 -17.58 10.63 -11.77
C GLN A 467 -18.65 11.43 -11.00
N ASN A 468 -18.29 12.01 -9.87
CA ASN A 468 -19.16 12.89 -9.09
C ASN A 468 -19.50 14.15 -9.90
N ALA A 469 -18.52 14.77 -10.55
CA ALA A 469 -18.74 15.92 -11.42
C ALA A 469 -19.65 15.60 -12.61
N LYS A 470 -19.48 14.43 -13.26
CA LYS A 470 -20.37 13.95 -14.32
C LYS A 470 -21.80 13.75 -13.81
N THR A 471 -21.95 13.12 -12.65
CA THR A 471 -23.26 12.87 -12.02
C THR A 471 -23.97 14.19 -11.71
N VAL A 472 -23.27 15.16 -11.11
CA VAL A 472 -23.80 16.50 -10.82
C VAL A 472 -24.16 17.23 -12.11
N THR A 473 -23.32 17.18 -13.14
CA THR A 473 -23.58 17.82 -14.44
C THR A 473 -24.83 17.24 -15.11
N ILE A 474 -24.97 15.91 -15.12
CA ILE A 474 -26.17 15.23 -15.64
C ILE A 474 -27.40 15.64 -14.84
N ALA A 475 -27.30 15.69 -13.51
CA ALA A 475 -28.40 16.11 -12.65
C ALA A 475 -28.86 17.56 -12.95
N VAL A 476 -27.92 18.49 -13.11
CA VAL A 476 -28.20 19.89 -13.45
C VAL A 476 -28.83 20.01 -14.84
N LEU A 477 -28.33 19.28 -15.85
CA LEU A 477 -28.89 19.28 -17.20
C LEU A 477 -30.34 18.74 -17.22
N CYS A 478 -30.59 17.64 -16.52
CA CYS A 478 -31.92 17.05 -16.39
C CYS A 478 -32.90 17.99 -15.68
N ALA A 479 -32.49 18.62 -14.57
CA ALA A 479 -33.30 19.59 -13.84
C ALA A 479 -33.64 20.81 -14.72
N THR A 480 -32.65 21.32 -15.46
CA THR A 480 -32.84 22.45 -16.38
C THR A 480 -33.82 22.10 -17.51
N LEU A 481 -33.70 20.91 -18.09
CA LEU A 481 -34.62 20.43 -19.13
C LEU A 481 -36.05 20.30 -18.60
N ALA A 482 -36.24 19.76 -17.39
CA ALA A 482 -37.55 19.66 -16.76
C ALA A 482 -38.21 21.04 -16.57
N VAL A 483 -37.45 22.04 -16.08
CA VAL A 483 -37.93 23.42 -15.96
C VAL A 483 -38.29 24.00 -17.33
N LEU A 484 -37.45 23.80 -18.36
CA LEU A 484 -37.74 24.28 -19.71
C LEU A 484 -39.00 23.66 -20.32
N ILE A 485 -39.27 22.38 -20.05
CA ILE A 485 -40.51 21.71 -20.46
C ILE A 485 -41.71 22.36 -19.78
N VAL A 486 -41.66 22.55 -18.45
CA VAL A 486 -42.73 23.21 -17.69
C VAL A 486 -42.99 24.63 -18.21
N VAL A 487 -41.94 25.44 -18.39
CA VAL A 487 -42.04 26.80 -18.91
C VAL A 487 -42.61 26.81 -20.33
N SER A 488 -42.16 25.90 -21.19
CA SER A 488 -42.66 25.80 -22.58
C SER A 488 -44.14 25.45 -22.62
N VAL A 489 -44.58 24.52 -21.77
CA VAL A 489 -46.00 24.16 -21.62
C VAL A 489 -46.81 25.36 -21.14
N VAL A 490 -46.36 26.04 -20.08
CA VAL A 490 -47.01 27.25 -19.55
C VAL A 490 -47.11 28.35 -20.62
N LEU A 491 -46.02 28.62 -21.35
CA LEU A 491 -46.02 29.62 -22.43
C LEU A 491 -46.92 29.23 -23.59
N CYS A 492 -47.04 27.94 -23.91
CA CYS A 492 -47.94 27.45 -24.95
C CYS A 492 -49.41 27.65 -24.53
N VAL A 493 -49.74 27.38 -23.27
CA VAL A 493 -51.05 27.63 -22.66
C VAL A 493 -51.37 29.14 -22.67
N VAL A 494 -50.44 29.99 -22.23
CA VAL A 494 -50.63 31.44 -22.18
C VAL A 494 -50.77 32.05 -23.59
N ASN A 495 -49.97 31.61 -24.56
CA ASN A 495 -50.08 32.08 -25.95
C ASN A 495 -51.36 31.59 -26.65
N ARG A 496 -51.88 30.40 -26.31
CA ARG A 496 -53.20 29.95 -26.80
C ARG A 496 -54.31 30.84 -26.27
N ARG A 497 -54.28 31.24 -24.99
CA ARG A 497 -55.24 32.22 -24.42
C ARG A 497 -55.20 33.57 -25.13
N ARG A 498 -54.02 34.07 -25.52
CA ARG A 498 -53.91 35.34 -26.29
C ARG A 498 -54.41 35.24 -27.74
N LYS A 499 -54.47 34.04 -28.33
CA LYS A 499 -55.02 33.82 -29.68
C LYS A 499 -56.54 33.60 -29.70
N GLN A 500 -57.19 33.51 -28.53
CA GLN A 500 -58.64 33.27 -28.40
C GLN A 500 -59.52 34.54 -28.45
N ASN A 501 -59.01 35.67 -28.97
CA ASN A 501 -59.89 36.78 -29.40
C ASN A 501 -60.49 36.57 -30.81
N ILE A 502 -60.41 35.37 -31.37
CA ILE A 502 -61.10 35.00 -32.60
C ILE A 502 -61.94 33.76 -32.31
N VAL A 503 -63.25 33.94 -32.42
CA VAL A 503 -64.30 32.97 -32.13
C VAL A 503 -64.17 31.76 -33.05
N TYR A 504 -63.99 30.57 -32.49
CA TYR A 504 -64.49 29.32 -33.10
C TYR A 504 -64.98 28.36 -32.01
N LYS A 505 -66.13 27.75 -32.33
CA LYS A 505 -67.00 26.88 -31.52
C LYS A 505 -66.31 25.59 -31.02
N GLU A 506 -66.74 25.20 -29.82
CA GLU A 506 -66.69 23.84 -29.24
C GLU A 506 -65.35 23.11 -29.27
N GLN A 507 -64.45 23.52 -28.37
CA GLN A 507 -63.55 22.59 -27.70
C GLN A 507 -63.83 22.69 -26.20
N ALA A 508 -64.00 21.55 -25.52
CA ALA A 508 -64.23 21.50 -24.08
C ALA A 508 -63.16 22.35 -23.37
N ALA A 509 -63.59 23.37 -22.64
CA ALA A 509 -62.70 24.28 -21.93
C ALA A 509 -61.85 23.48 -20.94
N PHE A 510 -60.53 23.59 -21.06
CA PHE A 510 -59.57 22.99 -20.13
C PHE A 510 -59.94 23.40 -18.70
N ARG A 511 -60.32 22.44 -17.86
CA ARG A 511 -60.84 22.74 -16.51
C ARG A 511 -59.66 23.14 -15.63
N ARG A 512 -59.89 23.97 -14.60
CA ARG A 512 -58.85 24.32 -13.62
C ARG A 512 -58.16 23.06 -13.04
N ALA A 513 -58.91 21.96 -12.92
CA ALA A 513 -58.43 20.64 -12.53
C ALA A 513 -57.26 20.12 -13.38
N ASP A 514 -57.28 20.33 -14.70
CA ASP A 514 -56.22 19.83 -15.58
C ASP A 514 -54.91 20.59 -15.33
N ILE A 515 -54.96 21.90 -15.07
CA ILE A 515 -53.79 22.69 -14.67
C ILE A 515 -53.20 22.19 -13.35
N TYR A 516 -54.06 21.84 -12.38
CA TYR A 516 -53.62 21.24 -11.12
C TYR A 516 -53.00 19.86 -11.33
N VAL A 517 -53.50 19.04 -12.25
CA VAL A 517 -52.89 17.74 -12.59
C VAL A 517 -51.51 17.94 -13.22
N TYR A 518 -51.34 18.89 -14.13
CA TYR A 518 -50.03 19.15 -14.73
C TYR A 518 -49.04 19.78 -13.74
N PHE A 519 -49.48 20.69 -12.87
CA PHE A 519 -48.64 21.18 -11.77
C PHE A 519 -48.31 20.07 -10.78
N ALA A 520 -49.26 19.20 -10.44
CA ALA A 520 -49.03 18.07 -9.55
C ALA A 520 -48.05 17.06 -10.17
N VAL A 521 -48.14 16.77 -11.48
CA VAL A 521 -47.17 15.91 -12.17
C VAL A 521 -45.80 16.56 -12.25
N ALA A 522 -45.71 17.86 -12.58
CA ALA A 522 -44.43 18.57 -12.60
C ALA A 522 -43.80 18.64 -11.19
N THR A 523 -44.59 18.95 -10.16
CA THR A 523 -44.15 18.97 -8.76
C THR A 523 -43.82 17.57 -8.26
N LEU A 524 -44.55 16.52 -8.66
CA LEU A 524 -44.24 15.13 -8.34
C LEU A 524 -42.93 14.68 -9.01
N VAL A 525 -42.69 15.07 -10.26
CA VAL A 525 -41.41 14.79 -10.95
C VAL A 525 -40.28 15.54 -10.25
N VAL A 526 -40.46 16.80 -9.87
CA VAL A 526 -39.45 17.56 -9.10
C VAL A 526 -39.25 16.96 -7.70
N LEU A 527 -40.30 16.53 -7.00
CA LEU A 527 -40.22 15.93 -5.66
C LEU A 527 -39.62 14.53 -5.69
N LEU A 528 -39.97 13.68 -6.66
CA LEU A 528 -39.32 12.40 -6.90
C LEU A 528 -37.84 12.61 -7.24
N PHE A 529 -37.52 13.67 -7.99
CA PHE A 529 -36.13 13.98 -8.32
C PHE A 529 -35.36 14.59 -7.13
N VAL A 530 -35.97 15.39 -6.25
CA VAL A 530 -35.36 15.84 -4.98
C VAL A 530 -35.22 14.66 -4.00
N ALA A 531 -36.12 13.69 -4.04
CA ALA A 531 -36.02 12.46 -3.27
C ALA A 531 -34.91 11.52 -3.81
N CYS A 532 -34.63 11.54 -5.12
CA CYS A 532 -33.53 10.79 -5.75
C CYS A 532 -32.19 11.56 -5.78
N ALA A 533 -32.23 12.88 -5.85
CA ALA A 533 -31.12 13.81 -5.74
C ALA A 533 -31.13 14.40 -4.33
N ARG A 534 -31.04 13.54 -3.31
CA ARG A 534 -30.68 14.02 -1.99
C ARG A 534 -29.26 14.59 -2.09
N PRO A 535 -28.99 15.78 -1.52
CA PRO A 535 -27.61 16.09 -1.19
C PRO A 535 -27.10 14.94 -0.32
N VAL A 536 -25.89 14.46 -0.57
CA VAL A 536 -25.21 13.61 0.41
C VAL A 536 -24.93 14.52 1.61
N GLY A 537 -25.85 14.51 2.57
CA GLY A 537 -25.81 15.28 3.81
C GLY A 537 -27.20 15.29 4.45
N GLN A 538 -27.42 14.78 5.66
CA GLN A 538 -26.56 14.08 6.61
C GLN A 538 -26.67 12.57 6.39
N VAL A 539 -25.55 11.86 6.53
CA VAL A 539 -25.56 10.42 6.77
C VAL A 539 -26.42 10.21 8.02
N ALA A 540 -27.46 9.38 7.94
CA ALA A 540 -28.19 8.99 9.14
C ALA A 540 -27.19 8.23 10.00
N THR A 541 -26.66 8.86 11.04
CA THR A 541 -25.67 8.21 11.88
C THR A 541 -26.33 7.03 12.56
N THR A 542 -25.94 5.81 12.19
CA THR A 542 -26.45 4.60 12.82
C THR A 542 -25.36 3.93 13.62
N VAL A 543 -25.71 3.45 14.82
CA VAL A 543 -24.79 2.65 15.63
C VAL A 543 -25.24 1.21 15.58
N LYS A 544 -24.39 0.32 15.10
CA LYS A 544 -24.66 -1.12 15.05
C LYS A 544 -23.67 -1.87 15.93
N ALA A 545 -24.11 -2.92 16.60
CA ALA A 545 -23.24 -3.94 17.16
C ALA A 545 -23.41 -5.22 16.36
N VAL A 546 -22.31 -5.78 15.88
CA VAL A 546 -22.27 -6.94 15.00
C VAL A 546 -21.42 -8.02 15.66
N ASP A 547 -21.95 -9.22 15.71
CA ASP A 547 -21.16 -10.41 16.04
C ASP A 547 -20.23 -10.72 14.86
N MET A 548 -18.93 -10.67 15.08
CA MET A 548 -17.92 -10.92 14.04
C MET A 548 -17.80 -12.40 13.68
N GLU A 549 -18.27 -13.29 14.55
CA GLU A 549 -18.26 -14.73 14.30
C GLU A 549 -19.35 -15.13 13.29
N SER A 550 -20.59 -14.70 13.51
CA SER A 550 -21.71 -14.98 12.60
C SER A 550 -21.95 -13.92 11.52
N GLY A 551 -21.38 -12.72 11.67
CA GLY A 551 -21.63 -11.56 10.82
C GLY A 551 -22.98 -10.88 11.04
N LYS A 552 -23.77 -11.30 12.04
CA LYS A 552 -25.13 -10.80 12.25
C LYS A 552 -25.17 -9.60 13.20
N THR A 553 -26.14 -8.72 12.95
CA THR A 553 -26.37 -7.54 13.78
C THR A 553 -27.09 -7.93 15.06
N LEU A 554 -26.48 -7.62 16.20
CA LEU A 554 -27.01 -7.85 17.55
C LEU A 554 -27.78 -6.63 18.09
N PHE A 555 -27.39 -5.44 17.66
CA PHE A 555 -28.03 -4.17 18.05
C PHE A 555 -27.93 -3.16 16.91
N ALA A 556 -28.95 -2.33 16.72
CA ALA A 556 -28.93 -1.20 15.81
C ALA A 556 -29.66 0.01 16.43
N TYR A 557 -29.09 1.20 16.30
CA TYR A 557 -29.68 2.46 16.75
C TYR A 557 -29.69 3.49 15.63
N ASP A 558 -30.90 3.97 15.31
CA ASP A 558 -31.13 5.11 14.44
C ASP A 558 -31.22 6.37 15.31
N ILE A 559 -30.14 7.16 15.28
CA ILE A 559 -29.98 8.34 16.12
C ILE A 559 -30.93 9.45 15.72
N ALA A 560 -31.14 9.66 14.42
CA ALA A 560 -31.99 10.72 13.90
C ALA A 560 -33.44 10.55 14.35
N ASN A 561 -33.90 9.30 14.44
CA ASN A 561 -35.26 8.97 14.89
C ASN A 561 -35.35 8.59 16.37
N GLY A 562 -34.23 8.49 17.08
CA GLY A 562 -34.16 8.07 18.48
C GLY A 562 -34.72 6.67 18.73
N LYS A 563 -34.58 5.74 17.77
CA LYS A 563 -35.13 4.38 17.84
C LYS A 563 -34.05 3.33 17.75
N TRP A 564 -34.04 2.37 18.67
CA TRP A 564 -33.14 1.22 18.62
C TRP A 564 -33.89 -0.11 18.55
N GLN A 565 -33.18 -1.13 18.10
CA GLN A 565 -33.63 -2.51 18.08
C GLN A 565 -32.49 -3.45 18.48
N THR A 566 -32.83 -4.48 19.25
CA THR A 566 -31.94 -5.58 19.62
C THR A 566 -32.34 -6.86 18.91
N PHE A 567 -31.36 -7.68 18.58
CA PHE A 567 -31.53 -8.95 17.89
C PHE A 567 -30.80 -10.02 18.73
N GLY A 568 -31.56 -10.94 19.32
CA GLY A 568 -31.00 -12.03 20.13
C GLY A 568 -30.61 -13.22 19.25
N GLU A 569 -29.44 -13.80 19.49
CA GLU A 569 -28.93 -14.93 18.72
C GLU A 569 -27.98 -15.81 19.55
N GLY A 570 -28.09 -17.14 19.43
CA GLY A 570 -27.05 -18.06 19.91
C GLY A 570 -26.73 -17.98 21.41
N GLY A 571 -27.65 -17.50 22.25
CA GLY A 571 -27.40 -17.26 23.68
C GLY A 571 -26.74 -15.91 24.00
N ILE A 572 -26.50 -15.07 22.98
CA ILE A 572 -26.05 -13.69 23.11
C ILE A 572 -27.26 -12.79 23.36
N THR A 573 -27.21 -11.99 24.42
CA THR A 573 -28.26 -11.04 24.79
C THR A 573 -27.75 -9.61 24.77
N CYS A 574 -28.59 -8.68 24.36
CA CYS A 574 -28.31 -7.25 24.39
C CYS A 574 -29.25 -6.57 25.38
N GLU A 575 -28.69 -5.96 26.42
CA GLU A 575 -29.41 -5.11 27.35
C GLU A 575 -29.14 -3.64 27.03
N VAL A 576 -30.20 -2.83 26.99
CA VAL A 576 -30.11 -1.41 26.63
C VAL A 576 -30.73 -0.58 27.74
N VAL A 577 -29.95 0.34 28.30
CA VAL A 577 -30.37 1.28 29.34
C VAL A 577 -30.29 2.70 28.77
N GLN A 578 -31.42 3.40 28.75
CA GLN A 578 -31.47 4.80 28.29
C GLN A 578 -31.33 5.76 29.46
N ASN A 579 -30.38 6.69 29.37
CA ASN A 579 -30.14 7.76 30.35
C ASN A 579 -30.22 9.13 29.65
N GLY A 580 -31.41 9.72 29.62
CA GLY A 580 -31.64 10.95 28.86
C GLY A 580 -31.51 10.70 27.35
N GLN A 581 -30.57 11.38 26.70
CA GLN A 581 -30.29 11.18 25.27
C GLN A 581 -29.24 10.09 25.00
N SER A 582 -28.51 9.61 26.03
CA SER A 582 -27.54 8.52 25.85
C SER A 582 -28.16 7.13 25.99
N LEU A 583 -27.57 6.17 25.29
CA LEU A 583 -27.89 4.74 25.42
C LEU A 583 -26.64 3.99 25.88
N THR A 584 -26.77 3.23 26.95
CA THR A 584 -25.76 2.25 27.36
C THR A 584 -26.21 0.88 26.89
N VAL A 585 -25.39 0.21 26.09
CA VAL A 585 -25.68 -1.10 25.51
C VAL A 585 -24.69 -2.10 26.07
N THR A 586 -25.19 -3.17 26.67
CA THR A 586 -24.40 -4.30 27.17
C THR A 586 -24.71 -5.55 26.35
N VAL A 587 -23.70 -6.10 25.70
CA VAL A 587 -23.76 -7.35 24.94
C VAL A 587 -23.16 -8.47 25.78
N ASN A 588 -23.96 -9.43 26.20
CA ASN A 588 -23.55 -10.59 27.00
C ASN A 588 -23.47 -11.84 26.11
N ARG A 589 -22.36 -12.58 26.11
CA ARG A 589 -22.18 -13.78 25.26
C ARG A 589 -22.45 -15.10 25.99
N GLY A 590 -23.62 -15.23 26.63
CA GLY A 590 -24.04 -16.49 27.26
C GLY A 590 -23.44 -16.72 28.66
N SER A 591 -23.26 -18.00 29.05
CA SER A 591 -22.99 -18.41 30.45
C SER A 591 -21.53 -18.34 30.89
N ASP A 592 -20.61 -17.91 30.03
CA ASP A 592 -19.17 -17.83 30.32
C ASP A 592 -18.74 -16.52 31.00
N GLY A 593 -19.68 -15.60 31.23
CA GLY A 593 -19.47 -14.34 31.94
C GLY A 593 -18.82 -13.23 31.09
N LYS A 594 -18.61 -13.45 29.78
CA LYS A 594 -18.03 -12.44 28.90
C LYS A 594 -19.06 -11.42 28.45
N TYR A 595 -18.67 -10.15 28.50
CA TYR A 595 -19.54 -9.05 28.08
C TYR A 595 -18.77 -7.84 27.57
N ASN A 596 -19.48 -6.98 26.83
CA ASN A 596 -19.03 -5.66 26.44
C ASN A 596 -20.14 -4.64 26.71
N THR A 597 -19.79 -3.54 27.35
CA THR A 597 -20.69 -2.40 27.55
C THR A 597 -20.13 -1.18 26.86
N PHE A 598 -20.91 -0.57 25.98
CA PHE A 598 -20.57 0.69 25.32
C PHE A 598 -21.68 1.72 25.50
N GLU A 599 -21.29 2.98 25.60
CA GLU A 599 -22.21 4.11 25.72
C GLU A 599 -22.24 4.89 24.40
N ILE A 600 -23.44 5.24 23.97
CA ILE A 600 -23.75 6.03 22.79
C ILE A 600 -24.31 7.37 23.28
N VAL A 601 -23.63 8.47 22.98
CA VAL A 601 -24.02 9.82 23.37
C VAL A 601 -24.23 10.66 22.09
N PRO A 602 -25.47 11.00 21.72
CA PRO A 602 -25.74 11.95 20.65
C PRO A 602 -25.07 13.30 20.94
N SER A 603 -24.50 13.94 19.93
CA SER A 603 -23.86 15.26 20.03
C SER A 603 -24.39 16.19 18.94
N ALA A 604 -24.08 17.49 19.03
CA ALA A 604 -24.53 18.48 18.04
C ALA A 604 -24.01 18.19 16.61
N ASP A 605 -22.89 17.47 16.49
CA ASP A 605 -22.20 17.18 15.23
C ASP A 605 -22.25 15.68 14.85
N GLY A 606 -23.03 14.84 15.55
CA GLY A 606 -23.16 13.41 15.26
C GLY A 606 -23.41 12.53 16.50
N VAL A 607 -22.53 11.57 16.74
CA VAL A 607 -22.59 10.67 17.91
C VAL A 607 -21.20 10.40 18.44
N ASN A 608 -21.12 10.16 19.74
CA ASN A 608 -19.92 9.63 20.39
C ASN A 608 -20.23 8.24 20.94
N VAL A 609 -19.45 7.25 20.54
CA VAL A 609 -19.54 5.88 21.06
C VAL A 609 -18.26 5.54 21.79
N ALA A 610 -18.38 5.14 23.05
CA ALA A 610 -17.23 4.79 23.88
C ALA A 610 -17.46 3.44 24.57
N MET A 611 -16.48 2.55 24.49
CA MET A 611 -16.49 1.33 25.29
C MET A 611 -16.29 1.68 26.76
N LYS A 612 -17.19 1.22 27.64
CA LYS A 612 -17.18 1.52 29.08
C LYS A 612 -16.72 0.34 29.92
N ALA A 613 -17.03 -0.87 29.49
CA ALA A 613 -16.59 -2.09 30.14
C ALA A 613 -16.41 -3.21 29.12
N ALA A 614 -15.45 -4.10 29.35
CA ALA A 614 -15.27 -5.32 28.59
C ALA A 614 -14.64 -6.37 29.50
N GLU A 615 -15.26 -7.55 29.59
CA GLU A 615 -14.69 -8.72 30.26
C GLU A 615 -14.51 -9.81 29.20
N CYS A 616 -13.26 -10.15 28.92
CA CYS A 616 -12.90 -11.14 27.90
C CYS A 616 -11.98 -12.26 28.43
N GLY A 617 -11.54 -12.18 29.68
CA GLY A 617 -10.64 -13.15 30.33
C GLY A 617 -9.17 -13.10 29.90
N ILE A 618 -8.79 -12.22 28.95
CA ILE A 618 -7.43 -12.16 28.36
C ILE A 618 -6.68 -10.88 28.77
N HIS A 619 -7.37 -9.73 28.81
CA HIS A 619 -6.75 -8.44 29.08
C HIS A 619 -7.45 -7.71 30.22
N LYS A 620 -6.71 -7.27 31.24
CA LYS A 620 -7.27 -6.59 32.42
C LYS A 620 -7.57 -5.09 32.20
N ASP A 621 -7.06 -4.48 31.13
CA ASP A 621 -7.12 -3.02 30.88
C ASP A 621 -7.61 -2.61 29.47
N CYS A 622 -8.40 -3.46 28.79
CA CYS A 622 -8.87 -3.23 27.40
C CYS A 622 -9.53 -1.86 27.16
N ILE A 623 -10.18 -1.27 28.17
CA ILE A 623 -10.96 -0.03 28.04
C ILE A 623 -10.05 1.18 27.72
N ARG A 624 -8.77 1.17 28.10
CA ARG A 624 -7.84 2.28 27.79
C ARG A 624 -7.40 2.33 26.33
N VAL A 625 -7.58 1.24 25.58
CA VAL A 625 -7.20 1.12 24.17
C VAL A 625 -8.31 1.62 23.24
N PHE A 626 -9.57 1.56 23.69
CA PHE A 626 -10.72 1.99 22.92
C PHE A 626 -11.06 3.45 23.24
N GLY A 627 -10.63 4.37 22.38
CA GLY A 627 -11.05 5.77 22.45
C GLY A 627 -12.56 5.95 22.24
N THR A 628 -13.03 7.20 22.36
CA THR A 628 -14.37 7.56 21.91
C THR A 628 -14.35 7.74 20.40
N ILE A 629 -15.22 7.05 19.66
CA ILE A 629 -15.35 7.18 18.21
C ILE A 629 -16.59 7.98 17.85
N SER A 630 -16.50 8.79 16.80
CA SER A 630 -17.65 9.49 16.21
C SER A 630 -17.99 9.03 14.79
N ALA A 631 -17.13 8.20 14.21
CA ALA A 631 -17.30 7.46 12.95
C ALA A 631 -16.37 6.23 12.97
N GLY A 632 -16.66 5.20 12.18
CA GLY A 632 -15.82 4.00 12.07
C GLY A 632 -16.28 2.86 12.98
N SER A 633 -15.37 2.09 13.57
CA SER A 633 -15.78 0.98 14.44
C SER A 633 -14.83 0.68 15.59
N ILE A 634 -15.38 0.33 16.76
CA ILE A 634 -14.67 -0.31 17.87
C ILE A 634 -14.72 -1.82 17.67
N VAL A 635 -13.56 -2.48 17.62
CA VAL A 635 -13.46 -3.93 17.45
C VAL A 635 -12.91 -4.56 18.72
N CYS A 636 -13.69 -5.43 19.35
CA CYS A 636 -13.24 -6.30 20.43
C CYS A 636 -13.06 -7.71 19.87
N SER A 637 -11.85 -8.02 19.39
CA SER A 637 -11.53 -9.34 18.82
C SER A 637 -11.75 -10.51 19.79
N PRO A 638 -11.37 -10.44 21.09
CA PRO A 638 -11.58 -11.55 22.03
C PRO A 638 -13.05 -11.94 22.23
N ASN A 639 -13.95 -10.96 22.24
CA ASN A 639 -15.39 -11.19 22.37
C ASN A 639 -16.10 -11.21 21.01
N MET A 640 -15.34 -11.22 19.90
CA MET A 640 -15.86 -11.21 18.53
C MET A 640 -16.96 -10.15 18.32
N LEU A 641 -16.80 -8.96 18.89
CA LEU A 641 -17.79 -7.89 18.81
C LEU A 641 -17.24 -6.70 18.02
N LYS A 642 -18.03 -6.21 17.07
CA LYS A 642 -17.73 -4.98 16.33
C LYS A 642 -18.86 -3.97 16.53
N VAL A 643 -18.56 -2.82 17.11
CA VAL A 643 -19.50 -1.69 17.22
C VAL A 643 -19.17 -0.69 16.14
N ILE A 644 -20.10 -0.43 15.22
CA ILE A 644 -19.92 0.39 14.02
C ILE A 644 -20.75 1.65 14.16
N VAL A 645 -20.16 2.80 13.84
CA VAL A 645 -20.82 4.09 13.67
C VAL A 645 -20.77 4.41 12.17
N GLU A 646 -21.91 4.24 11.49
CA GLU A 646 -22.09 4.50 10.05
C GLU A 646 -22.71 5.86 9.81
#